data_AF-A0A960Z098-F1
#
_entry.id   AF-A0A960Z098-F1
#
_cell.length_a   1.000
_cell.length_b   1.000
_cell.length_c   1.000
_cell.angle_alpha   90.00
_cell.angle_beta   90.00
_cell.angle_gamma   90.00
#
_symmetry.space_group_name_H-M   'P 1'
#
loop_
_entity.id
_entity.type
_entity.pdbx_description
1 polymer ?
#
loop_
_entity_poly.entity_id
_entity_poly.type
_entity_poly.pdbx_seq_one_letter_code
_entity_poly.pdbx_strand_id
1 'polypeptide(L)'
;MTDTSAPRASFWTRLRAWLADESVFFARPAAIVRGYDRANLRPDLVAGLTVAVVLLPQAIAYAMIAELPPQMGLYAAIVAAIAGALWGSSWHLHTGPTNAASLLVLASLLTVAEPGSPQFLAAAGYMAIIVGLIRLLMGLLRMGVLVNFVADSVIVGFTAGAGVLISVNQVRHLLRVEIASTPEVGRTVQALYWATPETHLPSLGLGLGVIALILVLKRLWPRLPAALISLVLASAVTKVFDLPLRGIDVLGAVPRSLPPLAPLPILDFDLIWKLTPGALAVAAIGLAEALSIGRSLASQTGQRLDSNQEFVGQGLANMASGFFSGFPVSGSFTRSAVGYAAGGRTPLSMVFSGLWVLVAMFALGPMVAYLPRAALAGVLVVTAWGMIDRTEIRRIRRTSVGDTWIMGSTFAATILLPLEFAVLAGVLVSFARYLIKTSTPGVYPVVPDENFRHFIRARGQIVCPQLGIMEIEGSLYFGAVHHIEEALRDNQERNPGQMFLLLRMHMVDVCDVSGIHMLEGLVKRYRDRGGDVYLEGVRPGVMHMIGLYGFQRMLGAENILNTDNAISHLFHKVLHPGICIYQCKERVFGECQALPKDDHAADLPDAAEIPAHRVQELAPSEVRFLLDDPESGVIVIDVGEPGEYRDWHIEKSFSLPLRRLAAEGSGLPRQAGIVFVSRMGRRGALAVHIMQDLGYEKVYNLRGGMLAWEAAGFPIAVE
;
A
#
# COMPACT_ATOMS: atom_id res chain seq x y z
N MET A 1 -13.28 31.13 -4.49
CA MET A 1 -12.17 32.03 -4.15
C MET A 1 -11.93 31.95 -2.65
N THR A 2 -10.90 31.22 -2.22
CA THR A 2 -10.45 31.22 -0.82
C THR A 2 -9.33 32.25 -0.68
N ASP A 3 -9.55 33.20 0.20
CA ASP A 3 -8.67 34.30 0.56
C ASP A 3 -7.28 33.78 1.02
N THR A 4 -6.23 34.10 0.26
CA THR A 4 -4.83 33.72 0.52
C THR A 4 -4.04 34.80 1.26
N SER A 5 -4.71 35.78 1.89
CA SER A 5 -4.06 36.90 2.57
C SER A 5 -3.67 36.66 4.05
N ALA A 6 -3.53 35.41 4.50
CA ALA A 6 -3.00 35.15 5.83
C ALA A 6 -1.48 35.50 5.89
N PRO A 7 -1.02 36.38 6.80
CA PRO A 7 0.39 36.71 6.92
C PRO A 7 1.19 35.46 7.29
N ARG A 8 2.26 35.17 6.54
CA ARG A 8 3.19 34.06 6.83
C ARG A 8 3.71 34.22 8.26
N ALA A 9 3.24 33.39 9.18
CA ALA A 9 3.67 33.40 10.56
C ALA A 9 5.21 33.38 10.67
N SER A 10 5.76 34.24 11.53
CA SER A 10 7.20 34.32 11.76
C SER A 10 7.77 32.94 12.13
N PHE A 11 9.03 32.68 11.80
CA PHE A 11 9.71 31.43 12.17
C PHE A 11 9.55 31.13 13.67
N TRP A 12 9.66 32.15 14.52
CA TRP A 12 9.51 32.03 15.97
C TRP A 12 8.09 31.67 16.42
N THR A 13 7.06 32.19 15.75
CA THR A 13 5.67 31.82 16.03
C THR A 13 5.40 30.36 15.66
N ARG A 14 5.91 29.91 14.51
CA ARG A 14 5.82 28.50 14.08
C ARG A 14 6.59 27.57 15.01
N LEU A 15 7.79 27.96 15.44
CA LEU A 15 8.59 27.18 16.38
C LEU A 15 7.92 27.09 17.75
N ARG A 16 7.32 28.18 18.27
CA ARG A 16 6.58 28.14 19.54
C ARG A 16 5.33 27.27 19.46
N ALA A 17 4.56 27.37 18.38
CA ALA A 17 3.40 26.51 18.17
C ALA A 17 3.80 25.03 18.06
N TRP A 18 4.89 24.74 17.33
CA TRP A 18 5.46 23.41 17.24
C TRP A 18 5.93 22.89 18.60
N LEU A 19 6.72 23.65 19.36
CA LEU A 19 7.17 23.26 20.71
C LEU A 19 6.01 23.03 21.69
N ALA A 20 4.93 23.83 21.58
CA ALA A 20 3.74 23.63 22.41
C ALA A 20 3.03 22.31 22.08
N ASP A 21 2.92 21.96 20.80
CA ASP A 21 2.31 20.70 20.35
C ASP A 21 3.17 19.48 20.75
N GLU A 22 4.50 19.60 20.64
CA GLU A 22 5.45 18.54 21.00
C GLU A 22 5.57 18.32 22.52
N SER A 23 5.26 19.33 23.34
CA SER A 23 5.29 19.21 24.81
C SER A 23 4.34 18.13 25.36
N VAL A 24 3.31 17.77 24.56
CA VAL A 24 2.36 16.70 24.87
C VAL A 24 3.06 15.35 25.00
N PHE A 25 4.11 15.09 24.21
CA PHE A 25 4.85 13.82 24.26
C PHE A 25 5.52 13.58 25.63
N PHE A 26 5.89 14.64 26.33
CA PHE A 26 6.56 14.57 27.64
C PHE A 26 5.61 14.60 28.84
N ALA A 27 4.35 15.01 28.63
CA ALA A 27 3.33 15.09 29.69
C ALA A 27 2.72 13.73 30.06
N ARG A 28 3.02 12.69 29.28
CA ARG A 28 2.43 11.35 29.40
C ARG A 28 2.55 10.70 30.79
N PRO A 29 3.67 10.77 31.53
CA PRO A 29 3.75 10.17 32.87
C PRO A 29 2.69 10.75 33.82
N ALA A 30 2.44 12.07 33.75
CA ALA A 30 1.41 12.71 34.55
C ALA A 30 -0.01 12.25 34.14
N ALA A 31 -0.26 12.04 32.85
CA ALA A 31 -1.52 11.50 32.36
C ALA A 31 -1.76 10.06 32.84
N ILE A 32 -0.72 9.20 32.81
CA ILE A 32 -0.79 7.81 33.30
C ILE A 32 -1.15 7.80 34.79
N VAL A 33 -0.45 8.59 35.61
CA VAL A 33 -0.66 8.62 37.06
C VAL A 33 -2.04 9.18 37.42
N ARG A 34 -2.50 10.26 36.75
CA ARG A 34 -3.82 10.86 37.00
C ARG A 34 -4.98 9.97 36.54
N GLY A 35 -4.79 9.23 35.45
CA GLY A 35 -5.80 8.33 34.88
C GLY A 35 -5.78 6.90 35.43
N TYR A 36 -4.93 6.60 36.43
CA TYR A 36 -4.75 5.24 36.91
C TYR A 36 -5.90 4.77 37.80
N ASP A 37 -6.64 3.77 37.33
CA ASP A 37 -7.66 3.08 38.13
C ASP A 37 -7.00 2.07 39.09
N ARG A 38 -7.33 2.17 40.38
CA ARG A 38 -6.86 1.25 41.44
C ARG A 38 -7.24 -0.20 41.18
N ALA A 39 -8.32 -0.46 40.43
CA ALA A 39 -8.69 -1.81 40.02
C ALA A 39 -7.59 -2.52 39.18
N ASN A 40 -6.70 -1.75 38.54
CA ASN A 40 -5.61 -2.28 37.72
C ASN A 40 -4.33 -2.59 38.52
N LEU A 41 -4.23 -2.16 39.78
CA LEU A 41 -3.02 -2.33 40.60
C LEU A 41 -2.61 -3.80 40.73
N ARG A 42 -3.56 -4.66 41.12
CA ARG A 42 -3.28 -6.10 41.31
C ARG A 42 -2.92 -6.79 39.98
N PRO A 43 -3.70 -6.65 38.89
CA PRO A 43 -3.32 -7.19 37.58
C PRO A 43 -1.92 -6.74 37.12
N ASP A 44 -1.61 -5.45 37.22
CA ASP A 44 -0.34 -4.91 36.75
C ASP A 44 0.85 -5.35 37.62
N LEU A 45 0.69 -5.44 38.95
CA LEU A 45 1.73 -5.97 39.84
C LEU A 45 2.06 -7.42 39.55
N VAL A 46 1.04 -8.25 39.33
CA VAL A 46 1.20 -9.68 39.03
C VAL A 46 1.80 -9.89 37.65
N ALA A 47 1.35 -9.12 36.65
CA ALA A 47 1.93 -9.13 35.32
C ALA A 47 3.39 -8.68 35.35
N GLY A 48 3.70 -7.60 36.06
CA GLY A 48 5.05 -7.09 36.24
C GLY A 48 5.99 -8.13 36.88
N LEU A 49 5.55 -8.79 37.96
CA LEU A 49 6.33 -9.86 38.59
C LEU A 49 6.55 -11.04 37.65
N THR A 50 5.51 -11.45 36.92
CA THR A 50 5.60 -12.57 35.96
C THR A 50 6.61 -12.25 34.85
N VAL A 51 6.61 -11.01 34.34
CA VAL A 51 7.60 -10.58 33.35
C VAL A 51 8.99 -10.46 33.96
N ALA A 52 9.13 -9.95 35.18
CA ALA A 52 10.43 -9.79 35.84
C ALA A 52 11.21 -11.12 35.94
N VAL A 53 10.50 -12.22 36.23
CA VAL A 53 11.09 -13.57 36.29
C VAL A 53 11.69 -14.01 34.94
N VAL A 54 11.10 -13.57 33.82
CA VAL A 54 11.62 -13.83 32.46
C VAL A 54 12.67 -12.80 32.05
N LEU A 55 12.48 -11.54 32.43
CA LEU A 55 13.33 -10.41 32.07
C LEU A 55 14.73 -10.54 32.69
N LEU A 56 14.83 -10.96 33.94
CA LEU A 56 16.10 -11.08 34.68
C LEU A 56 17.12 -12.01 33.99
N PRO A 57 16.81 -13.28 33.69
CA PRO A 57 17.75 -14.17 32.99
C PRO A 57 18.08 -13.70 31.57
N GLN A 58 17.09 -13.17 30.85
CA GLN A 58 17.29 -12.66 29.50
C GLN A 58 18.24 -11.47 29.47
N ALA A 59 18.09 -10.54 30.40
CA ALA A 59 18.93 -9.36 30.50
C ALA A 59 20.41 -9.73 30.68
N ILE A 60 20.69 -10.71 31.54
CA ILE A 60 22.05 -11.25 31.74
C ILE A 60 22.57 -11.89 30.45
N ALA A 61 21.80 -12.79 29.85
CA ALA A 61 22.21 -13.50 28.64
C ALA A 61 22.49 -12.53 27.48
N TYR A 62 21.64 -11.52 27.29
CA TYR A 62 21.78 -10.54 26.23
C TYR A 62 22.97 -9.59 26.44
N ALA A 63 23.27 -9.20 27.68
CA ALA A 63 24.53 -8.49 27.96
C ALA A 63 25.75 -9.33 27.59
N MET A 64 25.75 -10.63 27.92
CA MET A 64 26.85 -11.53 27.58
C MET A 64 27.00 -11.73 26.06
N ILE A 65 25.91 -11.73 25.29
CA ILE A 65 25.96 -11.74 23.82
C ILE A 65 26.61 -10.47 23.28
N ALA A 66 26.41 -9.33 23.94
CA ALA A 66 27.08 -8.08 23.60
C ALA A 66 28.54 -8.01 24.11
N GLU A 67 29.07 -9.09 24.70
CA GLU A 67 30.34 -9.14 25.43
C GLU A 67 30.45 -8.09 26.55
N LEU A 68 29.30 -7.77 27.16
CA LEU A 68 29.17 -6.83 28.27
C LEU A 68 28.97 -7.57 29.61
N PRO A 69 29.36 -6.94 30.74
CA PRO A 69 29.09 -7.47 32.07
C PRO A 69 27.59 -7.70 32.31
N PRO A 70 27.19 -8.79 32.98
CA PRO A 70 25.80 -9.09 33.32
C PRO A 70 25.03 -7.94 33.99
N GLN A 71 25.73 -7.13 34.77
CA GLN A 71 25.18 -5.96 35.47
C GLN A 71 24.58 -4.94 34.49
N MET A 72 25.26 -4.67 33.37
CA MET A 72 24.78 -3.71 32.37
C MET A 72 23.45 -4.13 31.77
N GLY A 73 23.25 -5.45 31.58
CA GLY A 73 21.97 -6.00 31.14
C GLY A 73 20.86 -5.76 32.15
N LEU A 74 21.11 -6.02 33.42
CA LEU A 74 20.13 -5.79 34.48
C LEU A 74 19.79 -4.30 34.63
N TYR A 75 20.79 -3.42 34.54
CA TYR A 75 20.58 -1.97 34.59
C TYR A 75 19.72 -1.49 33.42
N ALA A 76 20.07 -1.91 32.19
CA ALA A 76 19.28 -1.62 31.01
C ALA A 76 17.85 -2.15 31.13
N ALA A 77 17.66 -3.36 31.65
CA ALA A 77 16.34 -3.96 31.86
C ALA A 77 15.46 -3.16 32.84
N ILE A 78 16.02 -2.71 33.97
CA ILE A 78 15.29 -1.94 34.98
C ILE A 78 14.90 -0.56 34.41
N VAL A 79 15.90 0.18 33.92
CA VAL A 79 15.74 1.59 33.56
C VAL A 79 14.90 1.73 32.30
N ALA A 80 15.15 0.91 31.29
CA ALA A 80 14.41 0.98 30.04
C ALA A 80 12.95 0.53 30.18
N ALA A 81 12.66 -0.46 31.04
CA ALA A 81 11.28 -0.87 31.30
C ALA A 81 10.47 0.27 31.94
N ILE A 82 11.06 1.00 32.88
CA ILE A 82 10.41 2.13 33.55
C ILE A 82 10.25 3.30 32.58
N ALA A 83 11.32 3.75 31.92
CA ALA A 83 11.26 4.89 31.02
C ALA A 83 10.38 4.60 29.78
N GLY A 84 10.51 3.42 29.17
CA GLY A 84 9.67 3.01 28.05
C GLY A 84 8.18 2.98 28.40
N ALA A 85 7.82 2.58 29.63
CA ALA A 85 6.43 2.57 30.08
C ALA A 85 5.84 3.96 30.33
N LEU A 86 6.65 4.88 30.86
CA LEU A 86 6.19 6.22 31.24
C LEU A 86 6.02 7.14 30.03
N TRP A 87 6.87 6.98 29.01
CA TRP A 87 6.86 7.82 27.80
C TRP A 87 6.43 7.09 26.52
N GLY A 88 6.39 5.76 26.48
CA GLY A 88 5.96 5.00 25.29
C GLY A 88 4.46 4.89 25.15
N SER A 89 3.97 4.71 23.91
CA SER A 89 2.54 4.67 23.61
C SER A 89 1.83 3.39 24.01
N SER A 90 2.49 2.25 23.92
CA SER A 90 1.89 0.95 24.15
C SER A 90 1.58 0.69 25.63
N TRP A 91 0.50 -0.04 25.91
CA TRP A 91 0.20 -0.55 27.25
C TRP A 91 0.94 -1.84 27.58
N HIS A 92 1.48 -2.53 26.58
CA HIS A 92 2.00 -3.89 26.73
C HIS A 92 3.43 -4.07 26.20
N LEU A 93 3.99 -3.11 25.45
CA LEU A 93 5.32 -3.24 24.83
C LEU A 93 6.46 -3.11 25.86
N HIS A 94 6.97 -4.26 26.29
CA HIS A 94 8.06 -4.34 27.22
C HIS A 94 9.40 -3.96 26.61
N THR A 95 9.94 -2.82 27.04
CA THR A 95 11.24 -2.30 26.59
C THR A 95 12.39 -2.82 27.47
N GLY A 96 13.50 -3.22 26.86
CA GLY A 96 14.71 -3.70 27.56
C GLY A 96 15.72 -4.34 26.60
N PRO A 97 16.76 -5.03 27.11
CA PRO A 97 17.73 -5.73 26.27
C PRO A 97 17.07 -6.78 25.37
N THR A 98 17.52 -6.87 24.12
CA THR A 98 17.07 -7.88 23.15
C THR A 98 18.25 -8.54 22.48
N ASN A 99 18.05 -9.75 21.94
CA ASN A 99 19.07 -10.49 21.22
C ASN A 99 19.61 -9.70 20.01
N ALA A 100 18.70 -9.16 19.17
CA ALA A 100 19.07 -8.41 17.98
C ALA A 100 19.87 -7.14 18.32
N ALA A 101 19.41 -6.35 19.30
CA ALA A 101 20.14 -5.18 19.77
C ALA A 101 21.53 -5.56 20.30
N SER A 102 21.65 -6.66 21.04
CA SER A 102 22.92 -7.09 21.63
C SER A 102 23.96 -7.50 20.58
N LEU A 103 23.54 -8.23 19.54
CA LEU A 103 24.42 -8.63 18.43
C LEU A 103 24.89 -7.42 17.61
N LEU A 104 23.99 -6.48 17.33
CA LEU A 104 24.33 -5.26 16.59
C LEU A 104 25.22 -4.33 17.41
N VAL A 105 25.00 -4.26 18.73
CA VAL A 105 25.87 -3.55 19.66
C VAL A 105 27.26 -4.17 19.62
N LEU A 106 27.39 -5.49 19.78
CA LEU A 106 28.69 -6.16 19.68
C LEU A 106 29.38 -5.83 18.35
N ALA A 107 28.70 -6.05 17.23
CA ALA A 107 29.25 -5.80 15.89
C ALA A 107 29.70 -4.35 15.70
N SER A 108 29.02 -3.39 16.32
CA SER A 108 29.38 -1.97 16.25
C SER A 108 30.56 -1.64 17.17
N LEU A 109 30.55 -2.16 18.41
CA LEU A 109 31.57 -1.85 19.42
C LEU A 109 32.93 -2.47 19.09
N LEU A 110 32.96 -3.65 18.44
CA LEU A 110 34.20 -4.31 17.99
C LEU A 110 35.00 -3.46 17.00
N THR A 111 34.38 -2.48 16.34
CA THR A 111 35.09 -1.56 15.43
C THR A 111 35.80 -0.41 16.17
N VAL A 112 35.55 -0.27 17.48
CA VAL A 112 35.95 0.92 18.26
C VAL A 112 36.83 0.56 19.45
N ALA A 113 36.57 -0.55 20.14
CA ALA A 113 37.29 -0.94 21.35
C ALA A 113 37.35 -2.46 21.52
N GLU A 114 38.34 -2.93 22.29
CA GLU A 114 38.46 -4.35 22.65
C GLU A 114 37.43 -4.73 23.73
N PRO A 115 36.79 -5.91 23.61
CA PRO A 115 35.85 -6.42 24.61
C PRO A 115 36.42 -6.41 26.03
N GLY A 116 35.59 -5.98 26.99
CA GLY A 116 35.97 -5.91 28.41
C GLY A 116 36.82 -4.70 28.82
N SER A 117 37.33 -3.89 27.87
CA SER A 117 38.03 -2.64 28.18
C SER A 117 37.07 -1.58 28.76
N PRO A 118 37.54 -0.65 29.61
CA PRO A 118 36.72 0.47 30.09
C PRO A 118 36.11 1.30 28.95
N GLN A 119 36.85 1.44 27.84
CA GLN A 119 36.39 2.14 26.64
C GLN A 119 35.22 1.41 25.97
N PHE A 120 35.25 0.08 25.89
CA PHE A 120 34.16 -0.74 25.34
C PHE A 120 32.87 -0.59 26.14
N LEU A 121 32.98 -0.60 27.47
CA LEU A 121 31.85 -0.39 28.39
C LEU A 121 31.26 1.02 28.25
N ALA A 122 32.09 2.05 28.18
CA ALA A 122 31.65 3.42 27.98
C ALA A 122 31.00 3.61 26.60
N ALA A 123 31.58 3.02 25.55
CA ALA A 123 31.04 3.07 24.20
C ALA A 123 29.65 2.41 24.09
N ALA A 124 29.40 1.33 24.83
CA ALA A 124 28.07 0.69 24.89
C ALA A 124 27.00 1.65 25.45
N GLY A 125 27.26 2.27 26.60
CA GLY A 125 26.35 3.25 27.19
C GLY A 125 26.17 4.49 26.30
N TYR A 126 27.24 4.92 25.65
CA TYR A 126 27.21 6.07 24.75
C TYR A 126 26.41 5.80 23.47
N MET A 127 26.57 4.60 22.89
CA MET A 127 25.75 4.13 21.77
C MET A 127 24.26 4.13 22.12
N ALA A 128 23.89 3.78 23.37
CA ALA A 128 22.50 3.83 23.83
C ALA A 128 21.95 5.26 23.79
N ILE A 129 22.75 6.26 24.16
CA ILE A 129 22.34 7.67 24.07
C ILE A 129 22.16 8.09 22.61
N ILE A 130 23.09 7.74 21.72
CA ILE A 130 22.98 8.10 20.29
C ILE A 130 21.73 7.45 19.66
N VAL A 131 21.52 6.15 19.90
CA VAL A 131 20.30 5.43 19.48
C VAL A 131 19.05 6.12 20.02
N GLY A 132 19.06 6.48 21.31
CA GLY A 132 17.96 7.15 21.97
C GLY A 132 17.64 8.52 21.36
N LEU A 133 18.67 9.31 21.06
CA LEU A 133 18.56 10.61 20.42
C LEU A 133 17.99 10.50 19.01
N ILE A 134 18.47 9.55 18.20
CA ILE A 134 17.94 9.31 16.84
C ILE A 134 16.44 8.99 16.91
N ARG A 135 16.02 8.07 17.78
CA ARG A 135 14.61 7.67 17.93
C ARG A 135 13.74 8.82 18.46
N LEU A 136 14.25 9.58 19.42
CA LEU A 136 13.57 10.76 19.94
C LEU A 136 13.33 11.78 18.82
N LEU A 137 14.36 12.10 18.02
CA LEU A 137 14.25 13.01 16.88
C LEU A 137 13.24 12.50 15.85
N MET A 138 13.25 11.20 15.52
CA MET A 138 12.26 10.62 14.61
C MET A 138 10.82 10.76 15.11
N GLY A 139 10.60 10.62 16.43
CA GLY A 139 9.31 10.83 17.07
C GLY A 139 8.85 12.29 16.97
N LEU A 140 9.73 13.23 17.30
CA LEU A 140 9.46 14.69 17.25
C LEU A 140 9.25 15.20 15.81
N LEU A 141 9.91 14.56 14.84
CA LEU A 141 9.71 14.83 13.40
C LEU A 141 8.48 14.12 12.82
N ARG A 142 7.70 13.42 13.65
CA ARG A 142 6.46 12.70 13.29
C ARG A 142 6.64 11.66 12.19
N MET A 143 7.79 10.99 12.16
CA MET A 143 8.11 9.97 11.16
C MET A 143 7.30 8.65 11.33
N GLY A 144 6.49 8.53 12.38
CA GLY A 144 5.63 7.38 12.63
C GLY A 144 4.52 7.17 11.59
N VAL A 145 4.28 8.13 10.69
CA VAL A 145 3.31 7.98 9.59
C VAL A 145 3.65 6.81 8.65
N LEU A 146 4.96 6.53 8.47
CA LEU A 146 5.46 5.45 7.62
C LEU A 146 5.02 4.06 8.13
N VAL A 147 4.62 3.98 9.40
CA VAL A 147 4.18 2.72 10.00
C VAL A 147 2.71 2.44 9.66
N ASN A 148 1.90 3.45 9.31
CA ASN A 148 0.46 3.27 9.02
C ASN A 148 0.16 2.34 7.85
N PHE A 149 1.16 2.00 7.05
CA PHE A 149 1.05 1.10 5.91
C PHE A 149 1.19 -0.39 6.26
N VAL A 150 1.35 -0.75 7.53
CA VAL A 150 1.32 -2.16 7.97
C VAL A 150 -0.12 -2.66 7.98
N ALA A 151 -0.46 -3.55 7.03
CA ALA A 151 -1.77 -4.17 6.95
C ALA A 151 -2.00 -5.20 8.08
N ASP A 152 -3.27 -5.41 8.47
CA ASP A 152 -3.63 -6.39 9.50
C ASP A 152 -3.18 -7.82 9.15
N SER A 153 -3.19 -8.16 7.86
CA SER A 153 -2.71 -9.44 7.35
C SER A 153 -1.21 -9.67 7.60
N VAL A 154 -0.40 -8.60 7.54
CA VAL A 154 1.02 -8.63 7.91
C VAL A 154 1.15 -8.95 9.40
N ILE A 155 0.36 -8.27 10.25
CA ILE A 155 0.40 -8.45 11.70
C ILE A 155 0.04 -9.90 12.07
N VAL A 156 -1.04 -10.46 11.52
CA VAL A 156 -1.47 -11.84 11.78
C VAL A 156 -0.43 -12.86 11.31
N GLY A 157 0.18 -12.65 10.13
CA GLY A 157 1.25 -13.51 9.63
C GLY A 157 2.49 -13.47 10.53
N PHE A 158 2.89 -12.26 10.94
CA PHE A 158 4.02 -12.02 11.83
C PHE A 158 3.81 -12.64 13.21
N THR A 159 2.66 -12.46 13.86
CA THR A 159 2.39 -13.02 15.19
C THR A 159 2.39 -14.53 15.20
N ALA A 160 1.79 -15.15 14.17
CA ALA A 160 1.81 -16.59 14.01
C ALA A 160 3.24 -17.11 13.80
N GLY A 161 4.04 -16.44 12.96
CA GLY A 161 5.44 -16.80 12.71
C GLY A 161 6.31 -16.65 13.96
N ALA A 162 6.16 -15.54 14.70
CA ALA A 162 6.86 -15.29 15.94
C ALA A 162 6.51 -16.31 17.03
N GLY A 163 5.23 -16.72 17.12
CA GLY A 163 4.80 -17.81 18.00
C GLY A 163 5.49 -19.14 17.70
N VAL A 164 5.63 -19.49 16.42
CA VAL A 164 6.37 -20.69 15.98
C VAL A 164 7.87 -20.56 16.31
N LEU A 165 8.49 -19.45 15.95
CA LEU A 165 9.92 -19.17 16.19
C LEU A 165 10.27 -19.27 17.68
N ILE A 166 9.47 -18.65 18.56
CA ILE A 166 9.69 -18.72 20.00
C ILE A 166 9.58 -20.16 20.48
N SER A 167 8.55 -20.89 20.04
CA SER A 167 8.32 -22.28 20.44
C SER A 167 9.50 -23.18 20.06
N VAL A 168 10.01 -23.07 18.82
CA VAL A 168 11.17 -23.85 18.35
C VAL A 168 12.43 -23.49 19.14
N ASN A 169 12.70 -22.19 19.34
CA ASN A 169 13.88 -21.73 20.07
C ASN A 169 13.89 -22.14 21.56
N GLN A 170 12.72 -22.47 22.13
CA GLN A 170 12.64 -22.98 23.50
C GLN A 170 12.95 -24.47 23.64
N VAL A 171 12.86 -25.25 22.56
CA VAL A 171 13.04 -26.72 22.62
C VAL A 171 14.41 -27.10 23.15
N ARG A 172 15.47 -26.36 22.77
CA ARG A 172 16.84 -26.62 23.28
C ARG A 172 16.95 -26.54 24.80
N HIS A 173 16.17 -25.65 25.44
CA HIS A 173 16.17 -25.47 26.88
C HIS A 173 15.32 -26.53 27.59
N LEU A 174 14.32 -27.10 26.91
CA LEU A 174 13.57 -28.27 27.40
C LEU A 174 14.43 -29.53 27.34
N LEU A 175 15.14 -29.76 26.23
CA LEU A 175 16.01 -30.93 26.04
C LEU A 175 17.35 -30.81 26.78
N ARG A 176 17.74 -29.59 27.19
CA ARG A 176 19.06 -29.24 27.76
C ARG A 176 20.22 -29.60 26.81
N VAL A 177 20.09 -29.19 25.56
CA VAL A 177 21.12 -29.37 24.53
C VAL A 177 21.81 -28.05 24.22
N GLU A 178 23.14 -28.09 24.05
CA GLU A 178 23.94 -26.91 23.74
C GLU A 178 23.91 -26.64 22.23
N ILE A 179 23.01 -25.75 21.82
CA ILE A 179 22.89 -25.32 20.43
C ILE A 179 23.08 -23.80 20.38
N ALA A 180 23.93 -23.36 19.45
CA ALA A 180 24.10 -21.94 19.17
C ALA A 180 22.75 -21.27 18.84
N SER A 181 22.52 -20.08 19.41
CA SER A 181 21.30 -19.32 19.09
C SER A 181 21.40 -18.77 17.66
N THR A 182 20.49 -19.21 16.79
CA THR A 182 20.36 -18.64 15.44
C THR A 182 18.97 -18.04 15.24
N PRO A 183 18.85 -16.93 14.49
CA PRO A 183 17.53 -16.38 14.12
C PRO A 183 16.76 -17.27 13.13
N GLU A 184 17.44 -18.19 12.44
CA GLU A 184 16.84 -19.09 11.44
C GLU A 184 16.24 -20.35 12.08
N VAL A 185 14.92 -20.54 11.90
CA VAL A 185 14.20 -21.73 12.41
C VAL A 185 14.74 -23.01 11.78
N GLY A 186 15.02 -23.00 10.47
CA GLY A 186 15.49 -24.19 9.73
C GLY A 186 16.79 -24.75 10.30
N ARG A 187 17.78 -23.88 10.56
CA ARG A 187 19.05 -24.26 11.18
C ARG A 187 18.85 -24.78 12.61
N THR A 188 17.97 -24.15 13.38
CA THR A 188 17.66 -24.57 14.75
C THR A 188 17.01 -25.96 14.77
N VAL A 189 16.05 -26.23 13.88
CA VAL A 189 15.41 -27.56 13.76
C VAL A 189 16.43 -28.62 13.33
N GLN A 190 17.29 -28.30 12.36
CA GLN A 190 18.35 -29.22 11.93
C GLN A 190 19.32 -29.54 13.08
N ALA A 191 19.77 -28.53 13.82
CA ALA A 191 20.65 -28.73 14.97
C ALA A 191 19.97 -29.54 16.08
N LEU A 192 18.68 -29.28 16.35
CA LEU A 192 17.89 -30.05 17.32
C LEU A 192 17.77 -31.52 16.92
N TYR A 193 17.53 -31.79 15.63
CA TYR A 193 17.45 -33.16 15.13
C TYR A 193 18.72 -33.96 15.46
N TRP A 194 19.89 -33.38 15.21
CA TRP A 194 21.18 -34.02 15.51
C TRP A 194 21.48 -34.09 17.01
N ALA A 195 21.02 -33.14 17.81
CA ALA A 195 21.24 -33.11 19.25
C ALA A 195 20.24 -33.98 20.06
N THR A 196 19.21 -34.54 19.41
CA THR A 196 18.17 -35.35 20.09
C THR A 196 18.73 -36.48 20.99
N PRO A 197 19.79 -37.22 20.61
CA PRO A 197 20.35 -38.27 21.46
C PRO A 197 20.92 -37.76 22.80
N GLU A 198 21.29 -36.48 22.90
CA GLU A 198 21.87 -35.87 24.10
C GLU A 198 20.81 -35.33 25.08
N THR A 199 19.54 -35.70 24.88
CA THR A 199 18.42 -35.17 25.66
C THR A 199 18.52 -35.52 27.15
N HIS A 200 18.48 -34.49 28.00
CA HIS A 200 18.40 -34.66 29.44
C HIS A 200 16.95 -34.85 29.89
N LEU A 201 16.53 -36.11 30.06
CA LEU A 201 15.15 -36.47 30.42
C LEU A 201 14.60 -35.75 31.67
N PRO A 202 15.36 -35.53 32.77
CA PRO A 202 14.85 -34.77 33.92
C PRO A 202 14.48 -33.33 33.58
N SER A 203 15.26 -32.67 32.72
CA SER A 203 14.97 -31.30 32.26
C SER A 203 13.70 -31.27 31.40
N LEU A 204 13.56 -32.24 30.49
CA LEU A 204 12.38 -32.37 29.64
C LEU A 204 11.13 -32.62 30.49
N GLY A 205 11.20 -33.53 31.46
CA GLY A 205 10.11 -33.84 32.38
C GLY A 205 9.70 -32.63 33.22
N LEU A 206 10.65 -31.85 33.72
CA LEU A 206 10.38 -30.62 34.46
C LEU A 206 9.68 -29.57 33.59
N GLY A 207 10.16 -29.35 32.37
CA GLY A 207 9.58 -28.40 31.43
C GLY A 207 8.16 -28.79 30.98
N LEU A 208 7.95 -30.06 30.62
CA LEU A 208 6.62 -30.60 30.29
C LEU A 208 5.67 -30.57 31.48
N GLY A 209 6.17 -30.83 32.70
CA GLY A 209 5.41 -30.69 33.93
C GLY A 209 4.91 -29.26 34.16
N VAL A 210 5.76 -28.27 33.90
CA VAL A 210 5.37 -26.85 33.94
C VAL A 210 4.30 -26.53 32.91
N ILE A 211 4.44 -27.01 31.67
CA ILE A 211 3.42 -26.84 30.61
C ILE A 211 2.08 -27.42 31.07
N ALA A 212 2.08 -28.68 31.52
CA ALA A 212 0.88 -29.37 31.98
C ALA A 212 0.22 -28.62 33.14
N LEU A 213 1.01 -28.18 34.12
CA LEU A 213 0.53 -27.42 35.26
C LEU A 213 -0.12 -26.09 34.83
N ILE A 214 0.48 -25.36 33.88
CA ILE A 214 -0.11 -24.12 33.36
C ILE A 214 -1.46 -24.39 32.70
N LEU A 215 -1.56 -25.43 31.86
CA LEU A 215 -2.80 -25.78 31.16
C LEU A 215 -3.90 -26.21 32.14
N VAL A 216 -3.55 -27.01 33.15
CA VAL A 216 -4.48 -27.43 34.22
C VAL A 216 -4.95 -26.23 35.04
N LEU A 217 -4.04 -25.37 35.49
CA LEU A 217 -4.38 -24.17 36.25
C LEU A 217 -5.27 -23.22 35.44
N LYS A 218 -4.97 -23.00 34.16
CA LYS A 218 -5.82 -22.17 33.28
C LYS A 218 -7.21 -22.76 33.07
N ARG A 219 -7.32 -24.09 33.05
CA ARG A 219 -8.61 -24.78 32.85
C ARG A 219 -9.48 -24.77 34.11
N LEU A 220 -8.87 -25.02 35.28
CA LEU A 220 -9.58 -25.15 36.56
C LEU A 220 -9.79 -23.78 37.25
N TRP A 221 -8.77 -22.91 37.21
CA TRP A 221 -8.77 -21.63 37.89
C TRP A 221 -8.21 -20.51 37.00
N PRO A 222 -8.98 -20.07 35.97
CA PRO A 222 -8.52 -19.10 34.97
C PRO A 222 -8.12 -17.72 35.52
N ARG A 223 -8.46 -17.42 36.78
CA ARG A 223 -8.11 -16.17 37.46
C ARG A 223 -6.72 -16.19 38.12
N LEU A 224 -6.09 -17.37 38.24
CA LEU A 224 -4.78 -17.49 38.86
C LEU A 224 -3.66 -17.19 37.85
N PRO A 225 -2.54 -16.57 38.27
CA PRO A 225 -1.38 -16.35 37.42
C PRO A 225 -0.61 -17.66 37.22
N ALA A 226 -1.14 -18.53 36.37
CA ALA A 226 -0.67 -19.90 36.19
C ALA A 226 0.83 -19.97 35.86
N ALA A 227 1.35 -19.05 35.03
CA ALA A 227 2.77 -19.00 34.69
C ALA A 227 3.65 -18.73 35.92
N LEU A 228 3.30 -17.72 36.74
CA LEU A 228 4.07 -17.38 37.93
C LEU A 228 4.03 -18.51 38.96
N ILE A 229 2.86 -19.09 39.22
CA ILE A 229 2.69 -20.21 40.15
C ILE A 229 3.57 -21.40 39.72
N SER A 230 3.54 -21.75 38.43
CA SER A 230 4.36 -22.85 37.91
C SER A 230 5.86 -22.59 38.04
N LEU A 231 6.33 -21.36 37.83
CA LEU A 231 7.75 -21.01 37.99
C LEU A 231 8.20 -21.06 39.44
N VAL A 232 7.38 -20.57 40.38
CA VAL A 232 7.66 -20.63 41.81
C VAL A 232 7.73 -22.09 42.27
N LEU A 233 6.75 -22.91 41.88
CA LEU A 233 6.73 -24.34 42.22
C LEU A 233 7.91 -25.10 41.60
N ALA A 234 8.24 -24.84 40.34
CA ALA A 234 9.42 -25.45 39.71
C ALA A 234 10.72 -25.06 40.42
N SER A 235 10.87 -23.80 40.82
CA SER A 235 12.04 -23.33 41.57
C SER A 235 12.12 -23.98 42.96
N ALA A 236 10.98 -24.14 43.64
CA ALA A 236 10.90 -24.83 44.93
C ALA A 236 11.29 -26.30 44.80
N VAL A 237 10.77 -27.01 43.79
CA VAL A 237 11.13 -28.40 43.49
C VAL A 237 12.62 -28.51 43.18
N THR A 238 13.16 -27.64 42.33
CA THR A 238 14.59 -27.64 42.00
C THR A 238 15.49 -27.43 43.20
N LYS A 239 15.08 -26.58 44.15
CA LYS A 239 15.79 -26.37 45.40
C LYS A 239 15.67 -27.57 46.36
N VAL A 240 14.46 -28.08 46.60
CA VAL A 240 14.21 -29.15 47.58
C VAL A 240 14.88 -30.46 47.19
N PHE A 241 14.96 -30.76 45.89
CA PHE A 241 15.58 -32.00 45.39
C PHE A 241 17.03 -31.81 44.92
N ASP A 242 17.62 -30.63 45.14
CA ASP A 242 18.95 -30.24 44.68
C ASP A 242 19.20 -30.63 43.21
N LEU A 243 18.22 -30.34 42.35
CA LEU A 243 18.28 -30.71 40.94
C LEU A 243 19.46 -30.08 40.17
N PRO A 244 20.09 -28.96 40.57
CA PRO A 244 21.34 -28.51 39.96
C PRO A 244 22.47 -29.55 40.08
N LEU A 245 22.55 -30.27 41.21
CA LEU A 245 23.53 -31.37 41.39
C LEU A 245 23.24 -32.57 40.48
N ARG A 246 22.00 -32.69 39.99
CA ARG A 246 21.56 -33.73 39.05
C ARG A 246 21.61 -33.27 37.59
N GLY A 247 22.29 -32.16 37.30
CA GLY A 247 22.41 -31.64 35.95
C GLY A 247 21.16 -30.93 35.44
N ILE A 248 20.38 -30.24 36.28
CA ILE A 248 19.41 -29.28 35.76
C ILE A 248 20.04 -27.89 35.70
N ASP A 249 20.03 -27.29 34.51
CA ASP A 249 20.53 -25.93 34.35
C ASP A 249 19.59 -24.92 35.02
N VAL A 250 20.16 -24.16 35.94
CA VAL A 250 19.50 -23.06 36.63
C VAL A 250 20.11 -21.72 36.23
N LEU A 251 19.52 -20.63 36.70
CA LEU A 251 19.99 -19.29 36.38
C LEU A 251 21.32 -18.93 37.06
N GLY A 252 21.52 -19.35 38.31
CA GLY A 252 22.75 -19.04 39.06
C GLY A 252 22.75 -17.67 39.76
N ALA A 253 23.93 -17.23 40.18
CA ALA A 253 24.08 -16.03 41.02
C ALA A 253 23.69 -14.73 40.28
N VAL A 254 22.91 -13.88 40.95
CA VAL A 254 22.48 -12.58 40.43
C VAL A 254 23.35 -11.45 41.01
N PRO A 255 23.88 -10.55 40.19
CA PRO A 255 24.62 -9.37 40.68
C PRO A 255 23.79 -8.49 41.62
N ARG A 256 24.45 -7.91 42.64
CA ARG A 256 23.82 -7.13 43.72
C ARG A 256 24.32 -5.68 43.77
N SER A 257 24.03 -4.90 42.75
CA SER A 257 24.44 -3.48 42.67
C SER A 257 23.34 -2.63 42.05
N LEU A 258 23.24 -1.36 42.48
CA LEU A 258 22.31 -0.40 41.89
C LEU A 258 22.88 0.11 40.57
N PRO A 259 22.04 0.49 39.58
CA PRO A 259 22.49 1.14 38.35
C PRO A 259 23.21 2.47 38.67
N PRO A 260 24.54 2.57 38.49
CA PRO A 260 25.26 3.81 38.73
C PRO A 260 25.12 4.74 37.52
N LEU A 261 25.30 6.05 37.75
CA LEU A 261 25.45 6.99 36.65
C LEU A 261 26.73 6.67 35.87
N ALA A 262 26.60 6.56 34.55
CA ALA A 262 27.70 6.19 33.68
C ALA A 262 28.69 7.37 33.50
N PRO A 263 30.00 7.16 33.65
CA PRO A 263 31.01 8.16 33.31
C PRO A 263 31.18 8.19 31.77
N LEU A 264 30.32 8.96 31.09
CA LEU A 264 30.28 8.99 29.63
C LEU A 264 31.10 10.16 29.06
N PRO A 265 31.85 9.95 27.95
CA PRO A 265 32.56 11.01 27.26
C PRO A 265 31.61 11.79 26.33
N ILE A 266 30.73 12.62 26.90
CA ILE A 266 29.62 13.30 26.19
C ILE A 266 30.09 14.25 25.06
N LEU A 267 31.37 14.64 25.06
CA LEU A 267 31.95 15.58 24.08
C LEU A 267 33.01 14.94 23.17
N ASP A 268 33.09 13.62 23.12
CA ASP A 268 34.01 12.92 22.20
C ASP A 268 33.37 12.78 20.80
N PHE A 269 33.61 13.77 19.94
CA PHE A 269 33.08 13.82 18.58
C PHE A 269 33.61 12.70 17.67
N ASP A 270 34.84 12.22 17.89
CA ASP A 270 35.41 11.12 17.11
C ASP A 270 34.69 9.81 17.43
N LEU A 271 34.43 9.56 18.72
CA LEU A 271 33.64 8.41 19.15
C LEU A 271 32.19 8.47 18.64
N ILE A 272 31.56 9.66 18.63
CA ILE A 272 30.23 9.85 18.03
C ILE A 272 30.25 9.42 16.57
N TRP A 273 31.20 9.93 15.78
CA TRP A 273 31.25 9.65 14.34
C TRP A 273 31.45 8.15 14.05
N LYS A 274 32.33 7.49 14.81
CA LYS A 274 32.57 6.05 14.70
C LYS A 274 31.35 5.20 15.06
N LEU A 275 30.61 5.57 16.10
CA LEU A 275 29.43 4.81 16.55
C LEU A 275 28.15 5.12 15.76
N THR A 276 28.08 6.27 15.08
CA THR A 276 26.86 6.73 14.40
C THR A 276 26.28 5.73 13.39
N PRO A 277 27.07 5.09 12.49
CA PRO A 277 26.53 4.11 11.55
C PRO A 277 25.88 2.90 12.25
N GLY A 278 26.54 2.36 13.27
CA GLY A 278 26.02 1.26 14.08
C GLY A 278 24.78 1.67 14.89
N ALA A 279 24.81 2.87 15.47
CA ALA A 279 23.69 3.43 16.22
C ALA A 279 22.47 3.67 15.31
N LEU A 280 22.65 4.10 14.07
CA LEU A 280 21.57 4.25 13.09
C LEU A 280 20.94 2.90 12.76
N ALA A 281 21.74 1.86 12.55
CA ALA A 281 21.25 0.50 12.32
C ALA A 281 20.45 -0.02 13.53
N VAL A 282 21.00 0.09 14.74
CA VAL A 282 20.30 -0.31 15.99
C VAL A 282 19.02 0.51 16.20
N ALA A 283 19.05 1.81 15.93
CA ALA A 283 17.89 2.69 16.05
C ALA A 283 16.77 2.24 15.10
N ALA A 284 17.07 2.07 13.81
CA ALA A 284 16.10 1.66 12.79
C ALA A 284 15.52 0.26 13.06
N ILE A 285 16.39 -0.72 13.34
CA ILE A 285 15.97 -2.11 13.59
C ILE A 285 15.11 -2.20 14.84
N GLY A 286 15.53 -1.61 15.96
CA GLY A 286 14.73 -1.71 17.18
C GLY A 286 13.44 -0.86 17.15
N LEU A 287 13.36 0.20 16.32
CA LEU A 287 12.07 0.85 16.06
C LEU A 287 11.14 -0.08 15.27
N ALA A 288 11.65 -0.75 14.24
CA ALA A 288 10.87 -1.72 13.48
C ALA A 288 10.37 -2.85 14.39
N GLU A 289 11.21 -3.39 15.28
CA GLU A 289 10.80 -4.37 16.30
C GLU A 289 9.71 -3.81 17.22
N ALA A 290 9.97 -2.68 17.88
CA ALA A 290 9.06 -2.05 18.85
C ALA A 290 7.66 -1.81 18.26
N LEU A 291 7.60 -1.25 17.05
CA LEU A 291 6.36 -0.99 16.34
C LEU A 291 5.61 -2.26 15.97
N SER A 292 6.34 -3.26 15.46
CA SER A 292 5.76 -4.53 15.03
C SER A 292 5.10 -5.25 16.21
N ILE A 293 5.81 -5.32 17.33
CA ILE A 293 5.31 -5.91 18.57
C ILE A 293 4.14 -5.10 19.12
N GLY A 294 4.31 -3.77 19.18
CA GLY A 294 3.30 -2.85 19.70
C GLY A 294 2.00 -2.93 18.92
N ARG A 295 2.04 -2.95 17.58
CA ARG A 295 0.86 -3.10 16.71
C ARG A 295 0.22 -4.47 16.84
N SER A 296 1.03 -5.53 16.90
CA SER A 296 0.55 -6.89 17.15
C SER A 296 -0.30 -6.98 18.41
N LEU A 297 0.18 -6.39 19.52
CA LEU A 297 -0.55 -6.43 20.79
C LEU A 297 -1.70 -5.42 20.82
N ALA A 298 -1.55 -4.27 20.18
CA ALA A 298 -2.62 -3.29 20.01
C ALA A 298 -3.82 -3.88 19.25
N SER A 299 -3.56 -4.65 18.18
CA SER A 299 -4.59 -5.37 17.42
C SER A 299 -5.35 -6.38 18.29
N GLN A 300 -4.65 -7.11 19.16
CA GLN A 300 -5.28 -8.08 20.08
C GLN A 300 -6.08 -7.41 21.22
N THR A 301 -5.68 -6.21 21.65
CA THR A 301 -6.27 -5.52 22.80
C THR A 301 -7.26 -4.43 22.44
N GLY A 302 -7.32 -4.03 21.16
CA GLY A 302 -8.06 -2.86 20.69
C GLY A 302 -7.42 -1.53 21.09
N GLN A 303 -6.20 -1.53 21.64
CA GLN A 303 -5.49 -0.30 21.99
C GLN A 303 -5.17 0.52 20.74
N ARG A 304 -5.37 1.85 20.78
CA ARG A 304 -4.80 2.75 19.77
C ARG A 304 -3.34 3.05 20.10
N LEU A 305 -2.43 2.67 19.21
CA LEU A 305 -1.00 2.95 19.33
C LEU A 305 -0.64 4.21 18.54
N ASP A 306 -0.07 5.21 19.23
CA ASP A 306 0.58 6.36 18.58
C ASP A 306 2.06 6.02 18.34
N SER A 307 2.43 5.87 17.07
CA SER A 307 3.80 5.52 16.68
C SER A 307 4.83 6.62 17.00
N ASN A 308 4.44 7.90 16.93
CA ASN A 308 5.37 9.00 17.23
C ASN A 308 5.68 9.05 18.73
N GLN A 309 4.64 8.90 19.56
CA GLN A 309 4.82 8.81 21.01
C GLN A 309 5.62 7.55 21.40
N GLU A 310 5.42 6.43 20.71
CA GLU A 310 6.23 5.23 20.93
C GLU A 310 7.71 5.50 20.60
N PHE A 311 8.01 6.23 19.51
CA PHE A 311 9.39 6.61 19.17
C PHE A 311 10.05 7.46 20.25
N VAL A 312 9.31 8.45 20.78
CA VAL A 312 9.76 9.27 21.91
C VAL A 312 10.05 8.39 23.13
N GLY A 313 9.14 7.48 23.48
CA GLY A 313 9.31 6.55 24.61
C GLY A 313 10.52 5.63 24.45
N GLN A 314 10.70 5.03 23.28
CA GLN A 314 11.86 4.19 22.98
C GLN A 314 13.17 5.00 22.98
N GLY A 315 13.12 6.25 22.52
CA GLY A 315 14.25 7.18 22.56
C GLY A 315 14.69 7.49 23.99
N LEU A 316 13.74 7.93 24.82
CA LEU A 316 13.99 8.22 26.23
C LEU A 316 14.41 6.99 27.02
N ALA A 317 13.86 5.80 26.72
CA ALA A 317 14.29 4.55 27.34
C ALA A 317 15.75 4.21 27.06
N ASN A 318 16.21 4.46 25.82
CA ASN A 318 17.61 4.23 25.44
C ASN A 318 18.56 5.27 26.04
N MET A 319 18.17 6.55 26.05
CA MET A 319 18.96 7.60 26.71
C MET A 319 19.09 7.30 28.21
N ALA A 320 17.99 6.95 28.88
CA ALA A 320 18.00 6.57 30.29
C ALA A 320 18.87 5.33 30.52
N SER A 321 18.75 4.28 29.69
CA SER A 321 19.62 3.11 29.75
C SER A 321 21.10 3.51 29.71
N GLY A 322 21.51 4.34 28.75
CA GLY A 322 22.89 4.83 28.63
C GLY A 322 23.37 5.60 29.85
N PHE A 323 22.59 6.55 30.37
CA PHE A 323 22.95 7.34 31.55
C PHE A 323 23.09 6.50 32.83
N PHE A 324 22.39 5.38 32.94
CA PHE A 324 22.43 4.48 34.10
C PHE A 324 23.29 3.22 33.85
N SER A 325 24.34 3.35 33.03
CA SER A 325 25.32 2.28 32.76
C SER A 325 24.75 1.02 32.11
N GLY A 326 23.64 1.17 31.37
CA GLY A 326 23.11 0.15 30.48
C GLY A 326 23.69 0.27 29.06
N PHE A 327 23.06 -0.43 28.12
CA PHE A 327 23.41 -0.41 26.69
C PHE A 327 22.12 -0.27 25.85
N PRO A 328 22.18 -0.20 24.50
CA PRO A 328 20.98 -0.06 23.67
C PRO A 328 19.91 -1.13 23.93
N VAL A 329 18.66 -0.69 23.91
CA VAL A 329 17.46 -1.48 24.25
C VAL A 329 16.38 -1.35 23.19
N SER A 330 15.46 -2.32 23.17
CA SER A 330 14.36 -2.40 22.21
C SER A 330 13.12 -3.04 22.85
N GLY A 331 12.03 -3.11 22.09
CA GLY A 331 10.83 -3.86 22.47
C GLY A 331 11.08 -5.38 22.40
N SER A 332 10.55 -6.15 23.35
CA SER A 332 10.63 -7.62 23.32
C SER A 332 9.25 -8.25 23.18
N PHE A 333 9.07 -9.01 22.11
CA PHE A 333 7.83 -9.74 21.84
C PHE A 333 7.51 -10.73 22.96
N THR A 334 8.48 -11.55 23.37
CA THR A 334 8.33 -12.56 24.42
C THR A 334 7.88 -11.96 25.75
N ARG A 335 8.53 -10.89 26.21
CA ARG A 335 8.17 -10.24 27.49
C ARG A 335 6.81 -9.56 27.44
N SER A 336 6.53 -8.90 26.32
CA SER A 336 5.24 -8.22 26.10
C SER A 336 4.09 -9.23 26.06
N ALA A 337 4.28 -10.37 25.39
CA ALA A 337 3.32 -11.47 25.34
C ALA A 337 3.08 -12.11 26.71
N VAL A 338 4.15 -12.34 27.48
CA VAL A 338 4.04 -12.87 28.86
C VAL A 338 3.28 -11.88 29.76
N GLY A 339 3.59 -10.59 29.69
CA GLY A 339 2.91 -9.55 30.47
C GLY A 339 1.43 -9.44 30.14
N TYR A 340 1.10 -9.45 28.84
CA TYR A 340 -0.28 -9.48 28.37
C TYR A 340 -1.02 -10.75 28.83
N ALA A 341 -0.42 -11.93 28.65
CA ALA A 341 -1.00 -13.21 29.07
C ALA A 341 -1.15 -13.34 30.59
N ALA A 342 -0.33 -12.64 31.37
CA ALA A 342 -0.44 -12.54 32.82
C ALA A 342 -1.54 -11.55 33.28
N GLY A 343 -2.21 -10.87 32.34
CA GLY A 343 -3.31 -9.96 32.61
C GLY A 343 -2.90 -8.52 32.86
N GLY A 344 -1.71 -8.09 32.43
CA GLY A 344 -1.31 -6.68 32.50
C GLY A 344 -2.24 -5.82 31.64
N ARG A 345 -2.68 -4.68 32.19
CA ARG A 345 -3.70 -3.82 31.57
C ARG A 345 -3.19 -2.44 31.22
N THR A 346 -2.16 -1.96 31.92
CA THR A 346 -1.64 -0.61 31.73
C THR A 346 -0.12 -0.63 31.57
N PRO A 347 0.48 0.49 31.11
CA PRO A 347 1.94 0.62 31.07
C PRO A 347 2.61 0.41 32.42
N LEU A 348 1.93 0.65 33.55
CA LEU A 348 2.52 0.47 34.88
C LEU A 348 2.92 -0.98 35.18
N SER A 349 2.33 -1.97 34.50
CA SER A 349 2.81 -3.35 34.57
C SER A 349 4.31 -3.48 34.25
N MET A 350 4.80 -2.65 33.32
CA MET A 350 6.19 -2.62 32.92
C MET A 350 7.08 -1.87 33.91
N VAL A 351 6.57 -0.78 34.50
CA VAL A 351 7.23 -0.11 35.63
C VAL A 351 7.42 -1.10 36.78
N PHE A 352 6.37 -1.83 37.15
CA PHE A 352 6.45 -2.85 38.20
C PHE A 352 7.41 -3.98 37.85
N SER A 353 7.50 -4.40 36.59
CA SER A 353 8.50 -5.38 36.16
C SER A 353 9.93 -4.90 36.41
N GLY A 354 10.26 -3.65 36.04
CA GLY A 354 11.57 -3.06 36.34
C GLY A 354 11.85 -2.99 37.84
N LEU A 355 10.85 -2.58 38.63
CA LEU A 355 10.95 -2.59 40.10
C LEU A 355 11.11 -3.99 40.69
N TRP A 356 10.43 -4.99 40.14
CA TRP A 356 10.57 -6.39 40.58
C TRP A 356 11.93 -6.97 40.24
N VAL A 357 12.52 -6.62 39.09
CA VAL A 357 13.92 -6.99 38.79
C VAL A 357 14.85 -6.35 39.81
N LEU A 358 14.66 -5.07 40.13
CA LEU A 358 15.43 -4.37 41.15
C LEU A 358 15.30 -5.05 42.53
N VAL A 359 14.07 -5.36 42.96
CA VAL A 359 13.81 -6.10 44.21
C VAL A 359 14.45 -7.48 44.15
N ALA A 360 14.38 -8.17 43.02
CA ALA A 360 14.93 -9.51 42.86
C ALA A 360 16.46 -9.53 42.98
N MET A 361 17.16 -8.50 42.47
CA MET A 361 18.61 -8.37 42.62
C MET A 361 19.05 -8.35 44.09
N PHE A 362 18.31 -7.67 44.97
CA PHE A 362 18.71 -7.52 46.38
C PHE A 362 18.06 -8.55 47.31
N ALA A 363 16.78 -8.84 47.15
CA ALA A 363 16.00 -9.63 48.10
C ALA A 363 15.78 -11.09 47.65
N LEU A 364 15.61 -11.34 46.35
CA LEU A 364 15.22 -12.67 45.84
C LEU A 364 16.38 -13.44 45.19
N GLY A 365 17.59 -12.89 45.18
CA GLY A 365 18.77 -13.53 44.56
C GLY A 365 18.94 -15.01 44.90
N PRO A 366 18.85 -15.44 46.17
CA PRO A 366 18.94 -16.86 46.54
C PRO A 366 17.81 -17.74 46.01
N MET A 367 16.60 -17.21 45.80
CA MET A 367 15.49 -17.98 45.21
C MET A 367 15.60 -18.04 43.69
N VAL A 368 15.93 -16.90 43.07
CA VAL A 368 16.10 -16.77 41.61
C VAL A 368 17.23 -17.64 41.10
N ALA A 369 18.27 -17.88 41.90
CA ALA A 369 19.38 -18.76 41.54
C ALA A 369 18.96 -20.21 41.23
N TYR A 370 17.84 -20.70 41.79
CA TYR A 370 17.31 -22.04 41.55
C TYR A 370 16.26 -22.10 40.43
N LEU A 371 16.04 -21.00 39.70
CA LEU A 371 15.06 -20.95 38.62
C LEU A 371 15.52 -21.83 37.45
N PRO A 372 14.78 -22.89 37.08
CA PRO A 372 15.20 -23.83 36.04
C PRO A 372 14.97 -23.26 34.64
N ARG A 373 15.97 -23.38 33.76
CA ARG A 373 15.84 -22.93 32.37
C ARG A 373 14.73 -23.67 31.61
N ALA A 374 14.55 -24.97 31.88
CA ALA A 374 13.47 -25.77 31.30
C ALA A 374 12.06 -25.30 31.73
N ALA A 375 11.91 -24.79 32.95
CA ALA A 375 10.64 -24.25 33.43
C ALA A 375 10.27 -22.94 32.71
N LEU A 376 11.25 -22.05 32.52
CA LEU A 376 11.09 -20.84 31.70
C LEU A 376 10.68 -21.19 30.26
N ALA A 377 11.37 -22.15 29.65
CA ALA A 377 11.06 -22.62 28.30
C ALA A 377 9.60 -23.11 28.19
N GLY A 378 9.13 -23.88 29.17
CA GLY A 378 7.73 -24.35 29.21
C GLY A 378 6.71 -23.21 29.27
N VAL A 379 6.93 -22.19 30.12
CA VAL A 379 6.08 -20.99 30.15
C VAL A 379 6.05 -20.29 28.79
N LEU A 380 7.23 -20.10 28.19
CA LEU A 380 7.37 -19.40 26.93
C LEU A 380 6.67 -20.13 25.77
N VAL A 381 6.77 -21.45 25.69
CA VAL A 381 6.04 -22.27 24.69
C VAL A 381 4.53 -22.08 24.83
N VAL A 382 3.99 -22.15 26.05
CA VAL A 382 2.54 -21.95 26.28
C VAL A 382 2.10 -20.54 25.90
N THR A 383 2.91 -19.52 26.22
CA THR A 383 2.59 -18.14 25.85
C THR A 383 2.63 -17.92 24.34
N ALA A 384 3.64 -18.47 23.65
CA ALA A 384 3.82 -18.36 22.21
C ALA A 384 2.70 -19.03 21.43
N TRP A 385 2.21 -20.17 21.90
CA TRP A 385 1.04 -20.85 21.31
C TRP A 385 -0.23 -20.00 21.36
N GLY A 386 -0.42 -19.24 22.43
CA GLY A 386 -1.57 -18.34 22.59
C GLY A 386 -1.59 -17.16 21.62
N MET A 387 -0.47 -16.88 20.93
CA MET A 387 -0.34 -15.76 19.99
C MET A 387 -0.86 -16.08 18.58
N ILE A 388 -1.09 -17.36 18.29
CA ILE A 388 -1.55 -17.82 16.99
C ILE A 388 -3.09 -17.68 16.92
N ASP A 389 -3.57 -16.56 16.38
CA ASP A 389 -5.00 -16.32 16.18
C ASP A 389 -5.57 -17.13 15.01
N ARG A 390 -6.00 -18.34 15.31
CA ARG A 390 -6.59 -19.26 14.33
C ARG A 390 -7.90 -18.74 13.74
N THR A 391 -8.66 -17.94 14.49
CA THR A 391 -9.94 -17.41 14.04
C THR A 391 -9.71 -16.35 12.98
N GLU A 392 -8.79 -15.42 13.22
CA GLU A 392 -8.47 -14.36 12.26
C GLU A 392 -7.74 -14.91 11.03
N ILE A 393 -6.81 -15.86 11.19
CA ILE A 393 -6.19 -16.57 10.05
C ILE A 393 -7.27 -17.19 9.14
N ARG A 394 -8.28 -17.84 9.74
CA ARG A 394 -9.38 -18.45 8.97
C ARG A 394 -10.26 -17.40 8.29
N ARG A 395 -10.49 -16.26 8.92
CA ARG A 395 -11.26 -15.13 8.35
C ARG A 395 -10.54 -14.53 7.14
N ILE A 396 -9.25 -14.22 7.26
CA ILE A 396 -8.44 -13.66 6.17
C ILE A 396 -8.45 -14.60 4.97
N ARG A 397 -8.20 -15.90 5.21
CA ARG A 397 -8.20 -16.95 4.17
C ARG A 397 -9.50 -17.07 3.39
N ARG A 398 -10.64 -16.69 3.99
CA ARG A 398 -11.96 -16.77 3.37
C ARG A 398 -12.39 -15.46 2.70
N THR A 399 -11.76 -14.34 3.03
CA THR A 399 -12.25 -13.01 2.62
C THR A 399 -11.45 -12.44 1.45
N SER A 400 -10.12 -12.58 1.44
CA SER A 400 -9.26 -11.92 0.46
C SER A 400 -8.05 -12.80 0.12
N VAL A 401 -7.97 -13.22 -1.15
CA VAL A 401 -6.81 -13.97 -1.69
C VAL A 401 -5.53 -13.13 -1.53
N GLY A 402 -5.65 -11.81 -1.67
CA GLY A 402 -4.55 -10.88 -1.50
C GLY A 402 -3.96 -10.85 -0.11
N ASP A 403 -4.84 -10.67 0.86
CA ASP A 403 -4.44 -10.62 2.27
C ASP A 403 -3.95 -11.99 2.74
N THR A 404 -4.45 -13.07 2.14
CA THR A 404 -3.95 -14.42 2.37
C THR A 404 -2.50 -14.56 1.91
N TRP A 405 -2.15 -14.05 0.72
CA TRP A 405 -0.76 -14.05 0.24
C TRP A 405 0.15 -13.18 1.10
N ILE A 406 -0.30 -11.98 1.51
CA ILE A 406 0.47 -11.09 2.41
C ILE A 406 0.72 -11.76 3.76
N MET A 407 -0.32 -12.35 4.37
CA MET A 407 -0.21 -13.08 5.62
C MET A 407 0.74 -14.29 5.50
N GLY A 408 0.59 -15.07 4.43
CA GLY A 408 1.42 -16.26 4.18
C GLY A 408 2.89 -15.92 3.92
N SER A 409 3.17 -14.88 3.12
CA SER A 409 4.53 -14.42 2.86
C SER A 409 5.19 -13.85 4.11
N THR A 410 4.44 -13.09 4.93
CA THR A 410 4.95 -12.55 6.20
C THR A 410 5.24 -13.67 7.20
N PHE A 411 4.36 -14.67 7.30
CA PHE A 411 4.58 -15.85 8.13
C PHE A 411 5.86 -16.60 7.73
N ALA A 412 6.05 -16.85 6.43
CA ALA A 412 7.25 -17.48 5.91
C ALA A 412 8.50 -16.62 6.18
N ALA A 413 8.43 -15.31 5.91
CA ALA A 413 9.52 -14.38 6.18
C ALA A 413 9.91 -14.37 7.67
N THR A 414 8.95 -14.48 8.59
CA THR A 414 9.23 -14.49 10.04
C THR A 414 9.95 -15.76 10.49
N ILE A 415 9.79 -16.87 9.77
CA ILE A 415 10.48 -18.14 10.04
C ILE A 415 11.88 -18.17 9.42
N LEU A 416 12.06 -17.50 8.28
CA LEU A 416 13.27 -17.56 7.47
C LEU A 416 14.23 -16.38 7.70
N LEU A 417 13.73 -15.24 8.15
CA LEU A 417 14.48 -14.00 8.33
C LEU A 417 14.37 -13.53 9.80
N PRO A 418 15.30 -12.68 10.26
CA PRO A 418 15.12 -11.96 11.53
C PRO A 418 13.78 -11.18 11.56
N LEU A 419 13.18 -11.07 12.76
CA LEU A 419 11.79 -10.60 12.94
C LEU A 419 11.55 -9.21 12.32
N GLU A 420 12.52 -8.31 12.43
CA GLU A 420 12.47 -6.95 11.90
C GLU A 420 12.33 -6.91 10.38
N PHE A 421 13.06 -7.78 9.66
CA PHE A 421 13.03 -7.86 8.20
C PHE A 421 11.75 -8.55 7.71
N ALA A 422 11.20 -9.46 8.51
CA ALA A 422 9.96 -10.13 8.18
C ALA A 422 8.78 -9.17 8.07
N VAL A 423 8.65 -8.23 9.01
CA VAL A 423 7.59 -7.22 8.97
C VAL A 423 7.82 -6.22 7.84
N LEU A 424 9.06 -5.76 7.65
CA LEU A 424 9.39 -4.87 6.53
C LEU A 424 9.05 -5.53 5.18
N ALA A 425 9.39 -6.81 5.01
CA ALA A 425 9.04 -7.58 3.83
C ALA A 425 7.51 -7.67 3.64
N GLY A 426 6.76 -7.96 4.72
CA GLY A 426 5.30 -7.98 4.68
C GLY A 426 4.69 -6.64 4.27
N VAL A 427 5.21 -5.53 4.80
CA VAL A 427 4.80 -4.17 4.42
C VAL A 427 5.11 -3.89 2.96
N LEU A 428 6.31 -4.24 2.49
CA LEU A 428 6.70 -4.04 1.08
C LEU A 428 5.81 -4.85 0.13
N VAL A 429 5.47 -6.09 0.47
CA VAL A 429 4.54 -6.91 -0.32
C VAL A 429 3.13 -6.29 -0.32
N SER A 430 2.66 -5.81 0.83
CA SER A 430 1.38 -5.11 0.95
C SER A 430 1.36 -3.83 0.09
N PHE A 431 2.43 -3.03 0.15
CA PHE A 431 2.58 -1.81 -0.63
C PHE A 431 2.66 -2.10 -2.13
N ALA A 432 3.46 -3.08 -2.55
CA ALA A 432 3.57 -3.49 -3.94
C ALA A 432 2.21 -3.96 -4.49
N ARG A 433 1.47 -4.76 -3.72
CA ARG A 433 0.11 -5.20 -4.10
C ARG A 433 -0.85 -4.02 -4.19
N TYR A 434 -0.82 -3.10 -3.24
CA TYR A 434 -1.63 -1.89 -3.27
C TYR A 434 -1.31 -1.06 -4.52
N LEU A 435 -0.03 -0.84 -4.81
CA LEU A 435 0.43 -0.08 -5.96
C LEU A 435 -0.02 -0.74 -7.28
N ILE A 436 0.13 -2.06 -7.42
CA ILE A 436 -0.36 -2.80 -8.60
C ILE A 436 -1.87 -2.62 -8.76
N LYS A 437 -2.63 -2.74 -7.67
CA LYS A 437 -4.09 -2.58 -7.69
C LYS A 437 -4.51 -1.17 -8.12
N THR A 438 -3.80 -0.13 -7.68
CA THR A 438 -4.12 1.25 -8.04
C THR A 438 -3.59 1.64 -9.43
N SER A 439 -2.53 1.00 -9.93
CA SER A 439 -1.98 1.23 -11.28
C SER A 439 -2.80 0.57 -12.40
N THR A 440 -3.67 -0.39 -12.07
CA THR A 440 -4.58 -1.03 -13.04
C THR A 440 -6.04 -0.71 -12.70
N PRO A 441 -6.46 0.58 -12.77
CA PRO A 441 -7.84 0.95 -12.51
C PRO A 441 -8.79 0.34 -13.56
N GLY A 442 -10.06 0.17 -13.19
CA GLY A 442 -11.06 -0.31 -14.13
C GLY A 442 -11.31 0.71 -15.22
N VAL A 443 -11.03 0.38 -16.48
CA VAL A 443 -11.39 1.20 -17.64
C VAL A 443 -12.17 0.35 -18.62
N TYR A 444 -13.42 0.71 -18.86
CA TYR A 444 -14.31 -0.10 -19.66
C TYR A 444 -15.35 0.73 -20.42
N PRO A 445 -15.81 0.22 -21.58
CA PRO A 445 -16.93 0.82 -22.29
C PRO A 445 -18.22 0.63 -21.50
N VAL A 446 -19.07 1.64 -21.53
CA VAL A 446 -20.39 1.63 -20.92
C VAL A 446 -21.46 2.02 -21.93
N VAL A 447 -22.67 1.51 -21.70
CA VAL A 447 -23.87 1.83 -22.50
C VAL A 447 -25.04 2.10 -21.55
N PRO A 448 -26.03 2.88 -21.98
CA PRO A 448 -27.24 3.05 -21.20
C PRO A 448 -27.92 1.72 -20.88
N ASP A 449 -28.59 1.64 -19.73
CA ASP A 449 -29.50 0.57 -19.38
C ASP A 449 -30.79 0.64 -20.22
N GLU A 450 -31.64 -0.38 -20.11
CA GLU A 450 -32.87 -0.49 -20.92
C GLU A 450 -33.84 0.70 -20.75
N ASN A 451 -33.77 1.39 -19.61
CA ASN A 451 -34.60 2.56 -19.32
C ASN A 451 -33.90 3.90 -19.63
N PHE A 452 -32.67 3.87 -20.15
CA PHE A 452 -31.84 5.03 -20.47
C PHE A 452 -31.60 5.97 -19.27
N ARG A 453 -31.55 5.44 -18.05
CA ARG A 453 -31.34 6.21 -16.80
C ARG A 453 -29.95 6.03 -16.21
N HIS A 454 -29.39 4.84 -16.38
CA HIS A 454 -28.10 4.48 -15.81
C HIS A 454 -27.19 3.91 -16.88
N PHE A 455 -25.89 3.92 -16.62
CA PHE A 455 -24.92 3.25 -17.48
C PHE A 455 -24.53 1.92 -16.87
N ILE A 456 -24.43 0.91 -17.72
CA ILE A 456 -23.95 -0.43 -17.38
C ILE A 456 -22.73 -0.78 -18.24
N ARG A 457 -21.92 -1.72 -17.76
CA ARG A 457 -20.74 -2.18 -18.52
C ARG A 457 -21.19 -2.86 -19.82
N ALA A 458 -20.58 -2.49 -20.94
CA ALA A 458 -20.89 -3.03 -22.27
C ALA A 458 -20.36 -4.46 -22.45
N ARG A 459 -20.86 -5.42 -21.66
CA ARG A 459 -20.47 -6.84 -21.65
C ARG A 459 -21.02 -7.58 -22.88
N GLY A 460 -20.53 -7.24 -24.07
CA GLY A 460 -21.02 -7.77 -25.34
C GLY A 460 -22.35 -7.16 -25.79
N GLN A 461 -22.76 -6.05 -25.16
CA GLN A 461 -23.89 -5.26 -25.63
C GLN A 461 -23.48 -4.41 -26.82
N ILE A 462 -24.49 -4.06 -27.62
CA ILE A 462 -24.37 -3.18 -28.77
C ILE A 462 -23.89 -1.80 -28.32
N VAL A 463 -22.89 -1.25 -29.02
CA VAL A 463 -22.32 0.07 -28.77
C VAL A 463 -22.64 1.03 -29.92
N CYS A 464 -22.66 2.34 -29.64
CA CYS A 464 -22.90 3.33 -30.67
C CYS A 464 -21.72 3.37 -31.64
N PRO A 465 -21.94 3.35 -32.98
CA PRO A 465 -20.86 3.41 -33.95
C PRO A 465 -20.19 4.79 -34.02
N GLN A 466 -20.86 5.87 -33.59
CA GLN A 466 -20.32 7.24 -33.66
C GLN A 466 -19.66 7.71 -32.37
N LEU A 467 -20.13 7.23 -31.21
CA LEU A 467 -19.73 7.70 -29.88
C LEU A 467 -19.24 6.54 -29.01
N GLY A 468 -17.98 6.60 -28.60
CA GLY A 468 -17.46 5.76 -27.53
C GLY A 468 -17.76 6.40 -26.18
N ILE A 469 -18.26 5.62 -25.22
CA ILE A 469 -18.45 6.07 -23.84
C ILE A 469 -17.61 5.17 -22.95
N MET A 470 -16.58 5.76 -22.34
CA MET A 470 -15.61 5.05 -21.52
C MET A 470 -15.68 5.57 -20.09
N GLU A 471 -15.72 4.64 -19.14
CA GLU A 471 -15.74 4.95 -17.72
C GLU A 471 -14.41 4.59 -17.06
N ILE A 472 -13.90 5.52 -16.24
CA ILE A 472 -12.63 5.35 -15.52
C ILE A 472 -12.93 5.21 -14.02
N GLU A 473 -12.73 4.01 -13.48
CA GLU A 473 -12.82 3.67 -12.06
C GLU A 473 -11.44 3.74 -11.39
N GLY A 474 -11.00 4.94 -11.03
CA GLY A 474 -9.77 5.14 -10.27
C GLY A 474 -9.08 6.47 -10.55
N SER A 475 -7.91 6.67 -9.94
CA SER A 475 -7.14 7.91 -10.08
C SER A 475 -6.34 7.93 -11.38
N LEU A 476 -6.25 9.11 -11.99
CA LEU A 476 -5.49 9.38 -13.21
C LEU A 476 -4.09 9.91 -12.83
N TYR A 477 -3.15 9.02 -12.52
CA TYR A 477 -1.80 9.39 -12.08
C TYR A 477 -0.71 8.64 -12.86
N PHE A 478 0.55 9.05 -12.70
CA PHE A 478 1.69 8.50 -13.44
C PHE A 478 1.75 6.96 -13.48
N GLY A 479 1.31 6.29 -12.41
CA GLY A 479 1.30 4.82 -12.33
C GLY A 479 0.14 4.15 -13.08
N ALA A 480 -0.96 4.87 -13.35
CA ALA A 480 -2.15 4.34 -14.00
C ALA A 480 -2.31 4.75 -15.46
N VAL A 481 -1.73 5.88 -15.86
CA VAL A 481 -1.88 6.48 -17.19
C VAL A 481 -1.67 5.50 -18.34
N HIS A 482 -0.61 4.68 -18.28
CA HIS A 482 -0.33 3.73 -19.36
C HIS A 482 -1.44 2.69 -19.54
N HIS A 483 -1.96 2.14 -18.42
CA HIS A 483 -3.05 1.16 -18.46
C HIS A 483 -4.35 1.76 -18.99
N ILE A 484 -4.67 2.99 -18.57
CA ILE A 484 -5.87 3.70 -19.02
C ILE A 484 -5.76 4.02 -20.51
N GLU A 485 -4.62 4.53 -20.95
CA GLU A 485 -4.37 4.85 -22.34
C GLU A 485 -4.47 3.61 -23.24
N GLU A 486 -3.92 2.48 -22.80
CA GLU A 486 -4.02 1.20 -23.50
C GLU A 486 -5.47 0.73 -23.61
N ALA A 487 -6.25 0.79 -22.53
CA ALA A 487 -7.67 0.43 -22.57
C ALA A 487 -8.50 1.33 -23.50
N LEU A 488 -8.20 2.64 -23.54
CA LEU A 488 -8.86 3.58 -24.46
C LEU A 488 -8.46 3.32 -25.91
N ARG A 489 -7.19 3.03 -26.17
CA ARG A 489 -6.67 2.67 -27.49
C ARG A 489 -7.30 1.37 -27.99
N ASP A 490 -7.36 0.34 -27.15
CA ASP A 490 -8.01 -0.93 -27.47
C ASP A 490 -9.49 -0.75 -27.85
N ASN A 491 -10.22 0.12 -27.13
CA ASN A 491 -11.61 0.45 -27.49
C ASN A 491 -11.69 1.14 -28.86
N GLN A 492 -10.78 2.08 -29.13
CA GLN A 492 -10.70 2.83 -30.37
C GLN A 492 -10.35 1.93 -31.58
N GLU A 493 -9.45 0.96 -31.39
CA GLU A 493 -9.07 -0.03 -32.42
C GLU A 493 -10.22 -0.99 -32.73
N ARG A 494 -10.98 -1.41 -31.71
CA ARG A 494 -12.16 -2.27 -31.89
C ARG A 494 -13.33 -1.52 -32.53
N ASN A 495 -13.43 -0.21 -32.34
CA ASN A 495 -14.53 0.62 -32.83
C ASN A 495 -14.01 1.83 -33.63
N PRO A 496 -13.41 1.62 -34.82
CA PRO A 496 -12.79 2.70 -35.60
C PRO A 496 -13.79 3.76 -36.08
N GLY A 497 -15.09 3.45 -36.12
CA GLY A 497 -16.16 4.40 -36.43
C GLY A 497 -16.42 5.45 -35.35
N GLN A 498 -16.01 5.20 -34.09
CA GLN A 498 -16.25 6.09 -32.96
C GLN A 498 -15.32 7.30 -33.01
N MET A 499 -15.75 8.31 -33.77
CA MET A 499 -15.02 9.58 -33.92
C MET A 499 -15.13 10.45 -32.67
N PHE A 500 -16.15 10.24 -31.83
CA PHE A 500 -16.32 11.01 -30.59
C PHE A 500 -16.13 10.10 -29.37
N LEU A 501 -15.53 10.65 -28.31
CA LEU A 501 -15.33 9.94 -27.05
C LEU A 501 -15.88 10.75 -25.88
N LEU A 502 -16.78 10.14 -25.10
CA LEU A 502 -17.21 10.66 -23.81
C LEU A 502 -16.48 9.89 -22.69
N LEU A 503 -15.64 10.59 -21.93
CA LEU A 503 -15.00 10.06 -20.73
C LEU A 503 -15.83 10.40 -19.50
N ARG A 504 -16.27 9.36 -18.78
CA ARG A 504 -16.97 9.49 -17.51
C ARG A 504 -15.96 9.53 -16.37
N MET A 505 -15.83 10.68 -15.71
CA MET A 505 -14.80 10.95 -14.69
C MET A 505 -15.32 10.95 -13.25
N HIS A 506 -16.56 10.49 -13.01
CA HIS A 506 -17.20 10.54 -11.69
C HIS A 506 -16.49 9.74 -10.59
N MET A 507 -15.69 8.73 -10.96
CA MET A 507 -14.87 7.93 -10.04
C MET A 507 -13.38 8.33 -10.04
N VAL A 508 -13.02 9.42 -10.75
CA VAL A 508 -11.65 9.92 -10.79
C VAL A 508 -11.44 10.93 -9.66
N ASP A 509 -10.79 10.46 -8.59
CA ASP A 509 -10.53 11.27 -7.39
C ASP A 509 -9.36 12.23 -7.56
N VAL A 510 -8.29 11.75 -8.18
CA VAL A 510 -7.02 12.47 -8.32
C VAL A 510 -6.60 12.43 -9.78
N CYS A 511 -6.12 13.58 -10.27
CA CYS A 511 -5.45 13.70 -11.54
C CYS A 511 -4.12 14.42 -11.32
N ASP A 512 -3.00 13.80 -11.69
CA ASP A 512 -1.69 14.44 -11.67
C ASP A 512 -1.32 15.01 -13.05
N VAL A 513 -0.09 15.52 -13.13
CA VAL A 513 0.49 16.08 -14.36
C VAL A 513 0.51 15.05 -15.51
N SER A 514 0.93 13.83 -15.21
CA SER A 514 0.98 12.75 -16.20
C SER A 514 -0.42 12.40 -16.70
N GLY A 515 -1.41 12.44 -15.81
CA GLY A 515 -2.82 12.32 -16.16
C GLY A 515 -3.28 13.38 -17.15
N ILE A 516 -2.94 14.65 -16.91
CA ILE A 516 -3.28 15.75 -17.83
C ILE A 516 -2.61 15.55 -19.20
N HIS A 517 -1.32 15.22 -19.26
CA HIS A 517 -0.62 14.98 -20.53
C HIS A 517 -1.24 13.81 -21.33
N MET A 518 -1.71 12.77 -20.64
CA MET A 518 -2.45 11.68 -21.30
C MET A 518 -3.75 12.19 -21.94
N LEU A 519 -4.51 13.03 -21.24
CA LEU A 519 -5.73 13.62 -21.77
C LEU A 519 -5.45 14.55 -22.96
N GLU A 520 -4.38 15.34 -22.92
CA GLU A 520 -3.93 16.17 -24.05
C GLU A 520 -3.61 15.32 -25.28
N GLY A 521 -2.85 14.23 -25.09
CA GLY A 521 -2.54 13.28 -26.14
C GLY A 521 -3.80 12.62 -26.72
N LEU A 522 -4.78 12.29 -25.85
CA LEU A 522 -6.06 11.72 -26.25
C LEU A 522 -6.88 12.71 -27.10
N VAL A 523 -7.04 13.96 -26.64
CA VAL A 523 -7.74 15.01 -27.38
C VAL A 523 -7.11 15.21 -28.76
N LYS A 524 -5.78 15.31 -28.82
CA LYS A 524 -5.05 15.46 -30.08
C LYS A 524 -5.33 14.30 -31.04
N ARG A 525 -5.22 13.04 -30.56
CA ARG A 525 -5.48 11.86 -31.40
C ARG A 525 -6.89 11.80 -31.97
N TYR A 526 -7.90 12.19 -31.19
CA TYR A 526 -9.28 12.20 -31.66
C TYR A 526 -9.53 13.33 -32.67
N ARG A 527 -8.97 14.52 -32.42
CA ARG A 527 -9.09 15.68 -33.33
C ARG A 527 -8.34 15.51 -34.64
N ASP A 528 -7.16 14.89 -34.62
CA ASP A 528 -6.39 14.59 -35.84
C ASP A 528 -7.17 13.67 -36.81
N ARG A 529 -8.17 12.94 -36.30
CA ARG A 529 -9.07 12.09 -37.10
C ARG A 529 -10.36 12.81 -37.53
N GLY A 530 -10.59 14.06 -37.12
CA GLY A 530 -11.84 14.80 -37.36
C GLY A 530 -12.93 14.56 -36.29
N GLY A 531 -12.54 14.05 -35.13
CA GLY A 531 -13.39 13.79 -33.97
C GLY A 531 -13.14 14.76 -32.81
N ASP A 532 -13.70 14.46 -31.63
CA ASP A 532 -13.38 15.19 -30.40
C ASP A 532 -13.62 14.36 -29.12
N VAL A 533 -13.11 14.85 -27.99
CA VAL A 533 -13.25 14.23 -26.66
C VAL A 533 -14.07 15.13 -25.74
N TYR A 534 -14.94 14.50 -24.97
CA TYR A 534 -15.84 15.13 -24.01
C TYR A 534 -15.65 14.52 -22.63
N LEU A 535 -15.78 15.34 -21.59
CA LEU A 535 -15.69 14.89 -20.19
C LEU A 535 -17.02 15.09 -19.50
N GLU A 536 -17.42 14.16 -18.65
CA GLU A 536 -18.54 14.36 -17.71
C GLU A 536 -18.17 13.93 -16.29
N GLY A 537 -18.86 14.48 -15.29
CA GLY A 537 -18.70 14.07 -13.90
C GLY A 537 -17.32 14.40 -13.30
N VAL A 538 -16.64 15.44 -13.81
CA VAL A 538 -15.31 15.82 -13.33
C VAL A 538 -15.39 16.33 -11.88
N ARG A 539 -14.67 15.68 -10.97
CA ARG A 539 -14.65 16.08 -9.55
C ARG A 539 -13.93 17.43 -9.34
N PRO A 540 -14.27 18.21 -8.29
CA PRO A 540 -13.69 19.53 -8.05
C PRO A 540 -12.16 19.54 -7.95
N GLY A 541 -11.54 18.51 -7.36
CA GLY A 541 -10.08 18.39 -7.26
C GLY A 541 -9.40 18.23 -8.62
N VAL A 542 -9.99 17.41 -9.48
CA VAL A 542 -9.53 17.21 -10.87
C VAL A 542 -9.76 18.47 -11.70
N MET A 543 -10.91 19.13 -11.53
CA MET A 543 -11.22 20.39 -12.20
C MET A 543 -10.20 21.49 -11.86
N HIS A 544 -9.80 21.58 -10.59
CA HIS A 544 -8.75 22.51 -10.17
C HIS A 544 -7.44 22.26 -10.93
N MET A 545 -7.01 20.99 -11.02
CA MET A 545 -5.79 20.61 -11.75
C MET A 545 -5.88 20.93 -13.25
N ILE A 546 -7.03 20.64 -13.88
CA ILE A 546 -7.32 21.00 -15.28
C ILE A 546 -7.18 22.51 -15.50
N GLY A 547 -7.69 23.32 -14.57
CA GLY A 547 -7.60 24.78 -14.62
C GLY A 547 -6.17 25.31 -14.48
N LEU A 548 -5.39 24.75 -13.54
CA LEU A 548 -3.99 25.15 -13.32
C LEU A 548 -3.08 24.84 -14.52
N TYR A 549 -3.27 23.68 -15.15
CA TYR A 549 -2.49 23.28 -16.33
C TYR A 549 -2.95 23.98 -17.62
N GLY A 550 -4.13 24.60 -17.62
CA GLY A 550 -4.69 25.21 -18.83
C GLY A 550 -5.30 24.20 -19.80
N PHE A 551 -5.43 22.93 -19.41
CA PHE A 551 -6.02 21.86 -20.23
C PHE A 551 -7.44 22.21 -20.70
N GLN A 552 -8.21 22.94 -19.88
CA GLN A 552 -9.55 23.41 -20.26
C GLN A 552 -9.55 24.23 -21.55
N ARG A 553 -8.50 25.02 -21.84
CA ARG A 553 -8.40 25.80 -23.08
C ARG A 553 -8.15 24.92 -24.30
N MET A 554 -7.39 23.83 -24.11
CA MET A 554 -7.16 22.86 -25.17
C MET A 554 -8.42 22.04 -25.43
N LEU A 555 -9.08 21.55 -24.38
CA LEU A 555 -10.29 20.74 -24.50
C LEU A 555 -11.48 21.55 -25.05
N GLY A 556 -11.63 22.81 -24.65
CA GLY A 556 -12.85 23.58 -24.84
C GLY A 556 -13.74 23.48 -23.60
N ALA A 557 -14.26 24.61 -23.11
CA ALA A 557 -15.10 24.62 -21.90
C ALA A 557 -16.46 23.95 -22.15
N GLU A 558 -16.93 24.03 -23.38
CA GLU A 558 -18.12 23.39 -23.93
C GLU A 558 -18.04 21.86 -23.98
N ASN A 559 -16.82 21.31 -23.98
CA ASN A 559 -16.59 19.87 -24.00
C ASN A 559 -16.58 19.24 -22.60
N ILE A 560 -16.80 20.03 -21.55
CA ILE A 560 -17.03 19.57 -20.18
C ILE A 560 -18.54 19.61 -19.92
N LEU A 561 -19.17 18.44 -20.03
CA LEU A 561 -20.62 18.29 -20.02
C LEU A 561 -21.16 18.02 -18.62
N ASN A 562 -22.42 18.44 -18.41
CA ASN A 562 -23.17 18.06 -17.22
C ASN A 562 -23.70 16.63 -17.41
N THR A 563 -23.57 15.81 -16.38
CA THR A 563 -23.95 14.39 -16.39
C THR A 563 -25.42 14.18 -16.79
N ASP A 564 -26.32 15.08 -16.40
CA ASP A 564 -27.75 14.92 -16.69
C ASP A 564 -28.12 15.12 -18.16
N ASN A 565 -27.27 15.83 -18.93
CA ASN A 565 -27.58 16.19 -20.32
C ASN A 565 -26.46 15.86 -21.30
N ALA A 566 -25.42 15.14 -20.88
CA ALA A 566 -24.26 14.86 -21.72
C ALA A 566 -24.67 14.12 -23.01
N ILE A 567 -25.46 13.05 -22.90
CA ILE A 567 -25.92 12.28 -24.06
C ILE A 567 -26.82 13.12 -24.96
N SER A 568 -27.80 13.83 -24.40
CA SER A 568 -28.69 14.68 -25.19
C SER A 568 -27.93 15.80 -25.90
N HIS A 569 -26.94 16.41 -25.23
CA HIS A 569 -26.07 17.41 -25.84
C HIS A 569 -25.30 16.84 -27.02
N LEU A 570 -24.61 15.71 -26.81
CA LEU A 570 -23.83 15.04 -27.85
C LEU A 570 -24.72 14.64 -29.02
N PHE A 571 -25.87 14.02 -28.74
CA PHE A 571 -26.79 13.54 -29.76
C PHE A 571 -27.32 14.67 -30.66
N HIS A 572 -27.71 15.81 -30.08
CA HIS A 572 -28.31 16.91 -30.84
C HIS A 572 -27.31 17.87 -31.48
N LYS A 573 -26.09 17.99 -30.92
CA LYS A 573 -25.12 19.00 -31.38
C LYS A 573 -23.87 18.44 -32.04
N VAL A 574 -23.54 17.19 -31.78
CA VAL A 574 -22.25 16.59 -32.17
C VAL A 574 -22.45 15.40 -33.09
N LEU A 575 -23.36 14.48 -32.74
CA LEU A 575 -23.61 13.29 -33.53
C LEU A 575 -24.37 13.65 -34.81
N HIS A 576 -23.94 13.04 -35.92
CA HIS A 576 -24.52 13.30 -37.23
C HIS A 576 -25.88 12.60 -37.38
N PRO A 577 -27.00 13.34 -37.53
CA PRO A 577 -28.33 12.74 -37.61
C PRO A 577 -28.49 11.81 -38.80
N GLY A 578 -27.85 12.12 -39.94
CA GLY A 578 -27.88 11.26 -41.12
C GLY A 578 -27.24 9.88 -40.90
N ILE A 579 -26.17 9.77 -40.09
CA ILE A 579 -25.59 8.47 -39.76
C ILE A 579 -26.54 7.70 -38.85
N CYS A 580 -27.11 8.38 -37.84
CA CYS A 580 -28.12 7.78 -36.99
C CYS A 580 -29.32 7.27 -37.81
N ILE A 581 -29.94 8.10 -38.64
CA ILE A 581 -31.16 7.73 -39.38
C ILE A 581 -30.88 6.65 -40.42
N TYR A 582 -29.82 6.79 -41.23
CA TYR A 582 -29.65 6.03 -42.48
C TYR A 582 -28.58 4.94 -42.44
N GLN A 583 -27.68 4.91 -41.44
CA GLN A 583 -26.54 3.97 -41.42
C GLN A 583 -26.47 3.15 -40.14
N CYS A 584 -26.93 3.71 -39.03
CA CYS A 584 -26.84 3.09 -37.72
C CYS A 584 -27.96 2.06 -37.53
N LYS A 585 -27.60 0.77 -37.55
CA LYS A 585 -28.50 -0.35 -37.20
C LYS A 585 -28.79 -0.42 -35.69
N GLU A 586 -27.90 0.17 -34.92
CA GLU A 586 -27.78 0.01 -33.48
C GLU A 586 -28.35 1.20 -32.70
N ARG A 587 -29.60 1.09 -32.25
CA ARG A 587 -30.28 2.16 -31.50
C ARG A 587 -29.95 2.05 -30.00
N VAL A 588 -28.86 2.68 -29.57
CA VAL A 588 -28.30 2.56 -28.20
C VAL A 588 -28.86 3.60 -27.21
N PHE A 589 -29.21 4.80 -27.66
CA PHE A 589 -29.66 5.90 -26.78
C PHE A 589 -31.18 6.10 -26.83
N GLY A 590 -31.76 6.68 -25.78
CA GLY A 590 -33.18 7.02 -25.77
C GLY A 590 -33.55 7.99 -26.88
N GLU A 591 -32.67 8.96 -27.15
CA GLU A 591 -32.84 9.99 -28.18
C GLU A 591 -32.87 9.40 -29.60
N CYS A 592 -32.15 8.30 -29.84
CA CYS A 592 -32.13 7.67 -31.16
C CYS A 592 -33.33 6.74 -31.40
N GLN A 593 -34.01 6.25 -30.35
CA GLN A 593 -35.21 5.41 -30.51
C GLN A 593 -36.34 6.12 -31.24
N ALA A 594 -36.42 7.44 -31.11
CA ALA A 594 -37.44 8.27 -31.74
C ALA A 594 -37.16 8.57 -33.23
N LEU A 595 -35.98 8.21 -33.75
CA LEU A 595 -35.64 8.45 -35.15
C LEU A 595 -36.32 7.45 -36.08
N PRO A 596 -36.78 7.88 -37.27
CA PRO A 596 -37.30 6.96 -38.28
C PRO A 596 -36.26 5.89 -38.62
N LYS A 597 -36.71 4.63 -38.76
CA LYS A 597 -35.89 3.53 -39.24
C LYS A 597 -35.98 3.49 -40.76
N ASP A 598 -34.82 3.54 -41.42
CA ASP A 598 -34.74 3.30 -42.86
C ASP A 598 -34.51 1.79 -43.09
N ASP A 599 -35.51 1.10 -43.63
CA ASP A 599 -35.45 -0.33 -43.91
C ASP A 599 -34.48 -0.66 -45.08
N HIS A 600 -34.04 0.34 -45.86
CA HIS A 600 -33.09 0.17 -46.97
C HIS A 600 -31.61 0.25 -46.58
N ALA A 601 -31.29 0.58 -45.32
CA ALA A 601 -29.91 0.57 -44.80
C ALA A 601 -29.31 -0.85 -44.67
N ALA A 602 -30.13 -1.89 -44.85
CA ALA A 602 -29.73 -3.28 -44.70
C ALA A 602 -28.72 -3.76 -45.76
N ASP A 603 -28.72 -3.17 -46.96
CA ASP A 603 -28.03 -3.70 -48.16
C ASP A 603 -26.72 -2.97 -48.55
N LEU A 604 -26.29 -1.94 -47.82
CA LEU A 604 -25.02 -1.25 -48.08
C LEU A 604 -23.85 -1.92 -47.32
N PRO A 605 -22.69 -2.17 -47.97
CA PRO A 605 -21.52 -2.71 -47.30
C PRO A 605 -21.01 -1.73 -46.23
N ASP A 606 -20.46 -2.28 -45.13
CA ASP A 606 -19.89 -1.44 -44.08
C ASP A 606 -18.65 -0.71 -44.61
N ALA A 607 -18.60 0.61 -44.46
CA ALA A 607 -17.51 1.43 -45.01
C ALA A 607 -16.14 1.05 -44.41
N ALA A 608 -16.12 0.36 -43.26
CA ALA A 608 -14.92 -0.18 -42.63
C ALA A 608 -14.35 -1.44 -43.32
N GLU A 609 -15.14 -2.12 -44.17
CA GLU A 609 -14.73 -3.36 -44.86
C GLU A 609 -14.06 -3.10 -46.22
N ILE A 610 -14.02 -1.84 -46.70
CA ILE A 610 -13.47 -1.48 -48.01
C ILE A 610 -11.97 -1.20 -47.89
N PRO A 611 -11.07 -1.97 -48.56
CA PRO A 611 -9.64 -1.73 -48.49
C PRO A 611 -9.25 -0.39 -49.11
N ALA A 612 -8.50 0.44 -48.36
CA ALA A 612 -8.09 1.79 -48.77
C ALA A 612 -7.34 1.84 -50.12
N HIS A 613 -6.71 0.74 -50.56
CA HIS A 613 -5.98 0.67 -51.83
C HIS A 613 -6.89 0.53 -53.08
N ARG A 614 -8.20 0.31 -52.93
CA ARG A 614 -9.14 0.22 -54.07
C ARG A 614 -9.80 1.53 -54.45
N VAL A 615 -9.71 2.57 -53.62
CA VAL A 615 -10.38 3.85 -53.84
C VAL A 615 -9.37 4.83 -54.44
N GLN A 616 -9.55 5.18 -55.71
CA GLN A 616 -8.77 6.27 -56.32
C GLN A 616 -9.25 7.59 -55.73
N GLU A 617 -8.33 8.45 -55.33
CA GLU A 617 -8.66 9.76 -54.73
C GLU A 617 -8.02 10.90 -55.50
N LEU A 618 -8.73 12.02 -55.57
CA LEU A 618 -8.21 13.30 -56.07
C LEU A 618 -8.19 14.32 -54.94
N ALA A 619 -7.13 15.12 -54.88
CA ALA A 619 -7.04 16.26 -53.98
C ALA A 619 -8.00 17.39 -54.40
N PRO A 620 -8.47 18.24 -53.47
CA PRO A 620 -9.32 19.38 -53.79
C PRO A 620 -8.81 20.26 -54.93
N SER A 621 -7.50 20.52 -55.01
CA SER A 621 -6.89 21.31 -56.08
C SER A 621 -6.97 20.64 -57.45
N GLU A 622 -6.88 19.31 -57.51
CA GLU A 622 -6.98 18.54 -58.75
C GLU A 622 -8.43 18.54 -59.26
N VAL A 623 -9.39 18.35 -58.35
CA VAL A 623 -10.82 18.43 -58.69
C VAL A 623 -11.20 19.84 -59.14
N ARG A 624 -10.65 20.89 -58.49
CA ARG A 624 -10.85 22.27 -58.93
C ARG A 624 -10.30 22.52 -60.34
N PHE A 625 -9.08 22.06 -60.61
CA PHE A 625 -8.47 22.18 -61.93
C PHE A 625 -9.32 21.50 -63.02
N LEU A 626 -9.83 20.30 -62.74
CA LEU A 626 -10.71 19.57 -63.66
C LEU A 626 -12.05 20.28 -63.90
N LEU A 627 -12.61 20.95 -62.89
CA LEU A 627 -13.85 21.72 -63.03
C LEU A 627 -13.69 23.04 -63.81
N ASP A 628 -12.49 23.63 -63.76
CA ASP A 628 -12.17 24.87 -64.48
C ASP A 628 -11.77 24.61 -65.95
N ASP A 629 -11.43 23.37 -66.32
CA ASP A 629 -11.13 22.94 -67.70
C ASP A 629 -12.41 22.46 -68.43
N PRO A 630 -12.92 23.19 -69.45
CA PRO A 630 -14.13 22.82 -70.18
C PRO A 630 -14.02 21.53 -71.00
N GLU A 631 -12.80 21.09 -71.33
CA GLU A 631 -12.58 19.85 -72.10
C GLU A 631 -12.41 18.60 -71.20
N SER A 632 -12.38 18.76 -69.88
CA SER A 632 -12.12 17.66 -68.95
C SER A 632 -13.22 16.59 -68.94
N GLY A 633 -14.47 16.98 -69.20
CA GLY A 633 -15.64 16.10 -69.19
C GLY A 633 -15.92 15.44 -67.83
N VAL A 634 -15.38 15.98 -66.73
CA VAL A 634 -15.53 15.43 -65.38
C VAL A 634 -16.88 15.81 -64.76
N ILE A 635 -17.53 14.86 -64.11
CA ILE A 635 -18.80 15.05 -63.41
C ILE A 635 -18.56 14.90 -61.91
N VAL A 636 -19.00 15.88 -61.13
CA VAL A 636 -18.96 15.81 -59.67
C VAL A 636 -20.34 15.38 -59.15
N ILE A 637 -20.38 14.31 -58.37
CA ILE A 637 -21.61 13.78 -57.78
C ILE A 637 -21.49 13.86 -56.27
N ASP A 638 -22.40 14.61 -55.66
CA ASP A 638 -22.53 14.65 -54.21
C ASP A 638 -23.41 13.48 -53.76
N VAL A 639 -22.78 12.56 -53.02
CA VAL A 639 -23.43 11.36 -52.45
C VAL A 639 -23.87 11.59 -51.00
N GLY A 640 -23.79 12.85 -50.55
CA GLY A 640 -24.43 13.35 -49.35
C GLY A 640 -25.96 13.25 -49.41
N GLU A 641 -26.58 13.46 -48.26
CA GLU A 641 -28.04 13.46 -48.17
C GLU A 641 -28.62 14.76 -48.75
N PRO A 642 -29.88 14.79 -49.24
CA PRO A 642 -30.47 16.00 -49.82
C PRO A 642 -30.44 17.23 -48.90
N GLY A 643 -30.51 17.01 -47.58
CA GLY A 643 -30.33 18.10 -46.61
C GLY A 643 -28.91 18.66 -46.61
N GLU A 644 -27.90 17.78 -46.66
CA GLU A 644 -26.50 18.18 -46.71
C GLU A 644 -26.16 18.95 -47.97
N TYR A 645 -26.66 18.50 -49.12
CA TYR A 645 -26.44 19.15 -50.41
C TYR A 645 -26.97 20.60 -50.44
N ARG A 646 -28.13 20.83 -49.83
CA ARG A 646 -28.70 22.19 -49.69
C ARG A 646 -27.84 23.08 -48.80
N ASP A 647 -27.33 22.52 -47.71
CA ASP A 647 -26.52 23.25 -46.74
C ASP A 647 -25.10 23.52 -47.26
N TRP A 648 -24.55 22.66 -48.11
CA TRP A 648 -23.22 22.79 -48.71
C TRP A 648 -23.05 21.83 -49.90
N HIS A 649 -22.57 22.33 -51.03
CA HIS A 649 -22.13 21.51 -52.16
C HIS A 649 -21.06 22.22 -53.01
N ILE A 650 -20.42 21.49 -53.93
CA ILE A 650 -19.52 22.08 -54.94
C ILE A 650 -20.38 22.64 -56.08
N GLU A 651 -20.15 23.89 -56.49
CA GLU A 651 -20.88 24.50 -57.60
C GLU A 651 -20.78 23.62 -58.88
N LYS A 652 -21.92 23.38 -59.55
CA LYS A 652 -22.08 22.47 -60.71
C LYS A 652 -21.98 20.96 -60.40
N SER A 653 -21.99 20.54 -59.14
CA SER A 653 -22.17 19.12 -58.81
C SER A 653 -23.64 18.69 -58.98
N PHE A 654 -23.88 17.38 -58.95
CA PHE A 654 -25.22 16.79 -58.95
C PHE A 654 -25.47 16.03 -57.65
N SER A 655 -26.63 16.24 -57.04
CA SER A 655 -27.04 15.44 -55.87
C SER A 655 -27.53 14.07 -56.32
N LEU A 656 -26.81 13.01 -55.94
CA LEU A 656 -27.26 11.63 -56.05
C LEU A 656 -26.87 10.89 -54.76
N PRO A 657 -27.74 10.93 -53.72
CA PRO A 657 -27.45 10.33 -52.43
C PRO A 657 -27.00 8.88 -52.57
N LEU A 658 -26.03 8.48 -51.74
CA LEU A 658 -25.39 7.15 -51.85
C LEU A 658 -26.38 5.99 -51.91
N ARG A 659 -27.50 6.07 -51.18
CA ARG A 659 -28.58 5.06 -51.20
C ARG A 659 -29.23 4.88 -52.58
N ARG A 660 -29.33 5.96 -53.37
CA ARG A 660 -29.90 5.93 -54.72
C ARG A 660 -28.84 5.54 -55.75
N LEU A 661 -27.55 5.75 -55.44
CA LEU A 661 -26.45 5.41 -56.33
C LEU A 661 -26.44 3.92 -56.72
N ALA A 662 -26.76 3.02 -55.79
CA ALA A 662 -26.82 1.59 -56.10
C ALA A 662 -27.93 1.24 -57.12
N ALA A 663 -29.06 1.96 -57.09
CA ALA A 663 -30.19 1.73 -57.99
C ALA A 663 -30.09 2.52 -59.31
N GLU A 664 -29.57 3.74 -59.25
CA GLU A 664 -29.62 4.73 -60.34
C GLU A 664 -28.25 5.00 -60.97
N GLY A 665 -27.16 4.56 -60.33
CA GLY A 665 -25.78 4.80 -60.79
C GLY A 665 -25.43 4.10 -62.11
N SER A 666 -26.19 3.07 -62.51
CA SER A 666 -26.02 2.42 -63.82
C SER A 666 -26.34 3.33 -65.01
N GLY A 667 -27.09 4.41 -64.80
CA GLY A 667 -27.45 5.40 -65.82
C GLY A 667 -26.43 6.53 -66.03
N LEU A 668 -25.33 6.56 -65.26
CA LEU A 668 -24.31 7.60 -65.37
C LEU A 668 -23.42 7.41 -66.63
N PRO A 669 -22.82 8.48 -67.18
CA PRO A 669 -22.00 8.37 -68.39
C PRO A 669 -20.71 7.56 -68.14
N ARG A 670 -20.56 6.40 -68.79
CA ARG A 670 -19.40 5.50 -68.58
C ARG A 670 -18.05 6.05 -69.06
N GLN A 671 -18.05 7.01 -69.99
CA GLN A 671 -16.81 7.56 -70.56
C GLN A 671 -16.29 8.80 -69.79
N ALA A 672 -17.13 9.41 -68.95
CA ALA A 672 -16.78 10.57 -68.15
C ALA A 672 -15.99 10.16 -66.89
N GLY A 673 -15.09 11.04 -66.43
CA GLY A 673 -14.50 10.89 -65.09
C GLY A 673 -15.52 11.33 -64.04
N ILE A 674 -15.82 10.48 -63.05
CA ILE A 674 -16.81 10.80 -62.01
C ILE A 674 -16.10 10.98 -60.67
N VAL A 675 -16.28 12.15 -60.06
CA VAL A 675 -15.75 12.46 -58.73
C VAL A 675 -16.89 12.45 -57.73
N PHE A 676 -16.83 11.52 -56.78
CA PHE A 676 -17.79 11.44 -55.69
C PHE A 676 -17.36 12.30 -54.52
N VAL A 677 -18.29 13.13 -54.04
CA VAL A 677 -18.07 14.01 -52.89
C VAL A 677 -19.06 13.71 -51.78
N SER A 678 -18.58 13.83 -50.54
CA SER A 678 -19.37 13.77 -49.32
C SER A 678 -18.66 14.58 -48.24
N ARG A 679 -19.28 14.80 -47.08
CA ARG A 679 -18.71 15.68 -46.03
C ARG A 679 -17.25 15.35 -45.68
N MET A 680 -16.98 14.09 -45.35
CA MET A 680 -15.67 13.61 -44.88
C MET A 680 -14.99 12.66 -45.88
N GLY A 681 -15.54 12.49 -47.08
CA GLY A 681 -15.00 11.57 -48.10
C GLY A 681 -15.34 10.08 -47.91
N ARG A 682 -15.87 9.66 -46.74
CA ARG A 682 -16.20 8.23 -46.50
C ARG A 682 -17.31 7.69 -47.40
N ARG A 683 -18.40 8.45 -47.59
CA ARG A 683 -19.48 8.05 -48.50
C ARG A 683 -19.03 8.11 -49.96
N GLY A 684 -18.16 9.05 -50.31
CA GLY A 684 -17.56 9.12 -51.63
C GLY A 684 -16.66 7.90 -51.92
N ALA A 685 -15.90 7.43 -50.93
CA ALA A 685 -15.14 6.19 -51.05
C ALA A 685 -16.03 4.95 -51.27
N LEU A 686 -17.16 4.86 -50.56
CA LEU A 686 -18.15 3.80 -50.76
C LEU A 686 -18.82 3.91 -52.14
N ALA A 687 -19.10 5.12 -52.61
CA ALA A 687 -19.63 5.39 -53.94
C ALA A 687 -18.68 4.91 -55.06
N VAL A 688 -17.39 5.20 -54.93
CA VAL A 688 -16.35 4.72 -55.84
C VAL A 688 -16.38 3.20 -55.92
N HIS A 689 -16.47 2.51 -54.78
CA HIS A 689 -16.50 1.05 -54.76
C HIS A 689 -17.76 0.49 -55.44
N ILE A 690 -18.95 1.01 -55.12
CA ILE A 690 -20.22 0.60 -55.76
C ILE A 690 -20.13 0.77 -57.27
N MET A 691 -19.53 1.87 -57.74
CA MET A 691 -19.45 2.16 -59.16
C MET A 691 -18.39 1.32 -59.88
N GLN A 692 -17.29 0.96 -59.21
CA GLN A 692 -16.33 -0.01 -59.73
C GLN A 692 -16.98 -1.39 -59.92
N ASP A 693 -17.82 -1.82 -58.99
CA ASP A 693 -18.58 -3.09 -59.11
C ASP A 693 -19.60 -3.05 -60.26
N LEU A 694 -20.13 -1.86 -60.59
CA LEU A 694 -20.95 -1.62 -61.79
C LEU A 694 -20.14 -1.48 -63.10
N GLY A 695 -18.81 -1.64 -63.03
CA GLY A 695 -17.88 -1.64 -64.16
C GLY A 695 -17.46 -0.25 -64.63
N TYR A 696 -17.43 0.76 -63.75
CA TYR A 696 -16.86 2.08 -64.06
C TYR A 696 -15.37 2.12 -63.70
N GLU A 697 -14.54 2.56 -64.63
CA GLU A 697 -13.08 2.59 -64.46
C GLU A 697 -12.54 3.95 -63.99
N LYS A 698 -13.19 5.06 -64.39
CA LYS A 698 -12.77 6.44 -64.10
C LYS A 698 -13.60 7.07 -62.98
N VAL A 699 -13.52 6.50 -61.79
CA VAL A 699 -14.25 6.96 -60.60
C VAL A 699 -13.29 7.33 -59.48
N TYR A 700 -13.50 8.49 -58.86
CA TYR A 700 -12.60 9.07 -57.86
C TYR A 700 -13.37 9.55 -56.64
N ASN A 701 -12.76 9.45 -55.47
CA ASN A 701 -13.25 10.09 -54.25
C ASN A 701 -12.56 11.44 -54.07
N LEU A 702 -13.28 12.47 -53.65
CA LEU A 702 -12.64 13.71 -53.19
C LEU A 702 -11.95 13.44 -51.85
N ARG A 703 -10.60 13.51 -51.84
CA ARG A 703 -9.80 13.28 -50.63
C ARG A 703 -10.19 14.25 -49.53
N GLY A 704 -10.59 13.71 -48.38
CA GLY A 704 -11.04 14.49 -47.21
C GLY A 704 -12.42 15.15 -47.36
N GLY A 705 -13.11 14.92 -48.48
CA GLY A 705 -14.47 15.41 -48.72
C GLY A 705 -14.60 16.93 -48.74
N MET A 706 -15.82 17.40 -48.45
CA MET A 706 -16.12 18.84 -48.41
C MET A 706 -15.37 19.59 -47.30
N LEU A 707 -15.00 18.92 -46.20
CA LEU A 707 -14.16 19.55 -45.16
C LEU A 707 -12.78 19.92 -45.71
N ALA A 708 -12.18 19.06 -46.54
CA ALA A 708 -10.90 19.37 -47.19
C ALA A 708 -11.04 20.40 -48.32
N TRP A 709 -12.17 20.40 -49.02
CA TRP A 709 -12.50 21.43 -50.01
C TRP A 709 -12.60 22.82 -49.37
N GLU A 710 -13.31 22.92 -48.25
CA GLU A 710 -13.43 24.15 -47.44
C GLU A 710 -12.08 24.59 -46.86
N ALA A 711 -11.33 23.65 -46.29
CA ALA A 711 -10.01 23.92 -45.72
C ALA A 711 -8.99 24.41 -46.78
N ALA A 712 -9.17 24.03 -48.05
CA ALA A 712 -8.37 24.53 -49.17
C ALA A 712 -8.80 25.92 -49.67
N GLY A 713 -9.85 26.52 -49.10
CA GLY A 713 -10.34 27.85 -49.44
C GLY A 713 -11.17 27.92 -50.72
N PHE A 714 -11.68 26.78 -51.20
CA PHE A 714 -12.52 26.73 -52.40
C PHE A 714 -13.98 27.07 -52.10
N PRO A 715 -14.72 27.67 -53.06
CA PRO A 715 -16.09 28.12 -52.84
C PRO A 715 -17.04 26.96 -52.58
N ILE A 716 -18.01 27.20 -51.70
CA ILE A 716 -19.11 26.29 -51.35
C ILE A 716 -20.41 26.95 -51.80
N ALA A 717 -21.23 26.18 -52.51
CA ALA A 717 -22.57 26.58 -52.93
C ALA A 717 -23.62 26.07 -51.92
N VAL A 718 -24.77 26.75 -51.90
CA VAL A 718 -25.94 26.46 -51.06
C VAL A 718 -27.20 26.58 -51.93
N GLU A 719 -28.24 25.77 -51.66
CA GLU A 719 -29.51 25.79 -52.41
C GLU A 719 -30.67 26.42 -51.64
#